data_AF-A0A8K1LRK8-F1
#
_entry.id   AF-A0A8K1LRK8-F1
#
_cell.length_a   1.000
_cell.length_b   1.000
_cell.length_c   1.000
_cell.angle_alpha   90.00
_cell.angle_beta   90.00
_cell.angle_gamma   90.00
#
_symmetry.space_group_name_H-M   'P 1'
#
loop_
_entity.id
_entity.type
_entity.pdbx_description
1 polymer ?
#
loop_
_entity_poly.entity_id
_entity_poly.type
_entity_poly.pdbx_seq_one_letter_code
_entity_poly.pdbx_strand_id
1 'polypeptide(L)'
;MEVPAGKEPAAAALHSVSQPVPVHITVLKAQGLIPQNKVLITSVRVEYNGAVLGDSPKISVLPEGTAEYNFSTSFECSPDGPNTLDVLVQKPVLLTLLEVVPKDKKKPEKVTPLGQAVVDLLPLLQGSRSLKVFAPLYAVSNSPSEMLHPEAMGGLEVTVNTKEPLLSATQFSSGNLLSITLEAAFSLPNTFSADAQQNCMVCLQIPAAGEKEFPLLFKNGILKADGKNEPLPRPKHWPLGPILAPDALNIPNSFIVGGPYEDEDGELTRSEDREFRLQAESTKRIVWDTERRCFLDAASVAILKKRIAEHRRWPVELCRMATASAAKGKTTRADKGDEDKQIAFHGVAYVNMMHLLCPGVKQIRGAFRVFNYQGKEVFQKTRFKHSIFRDCRSQLGLDKEGFQTSPPSRAVPSKAVKEDKDSATVSISLCQPWLQTARHREQCLSPQQYSEAGTFLVMEIKLDKPLVPKRLREELIRRVKELIPPRPELPRRTEGAKKAVEDYHKRITNVAVAILREYRELFGKQLPDQGALDHKTLEEQKRQLDYELNTSGKYFAFKEQLKYSVVKIVREKYLKTTAFETKEQLQSFLSELYVYLVDHMHIALNKLLSEEDVFPPSPSYTTMKQLLLFAREAEANKDYNLASVFYKQRIARDQRKIQSWLDYGAFCYLYEDATKAQECYQQALCLNPHHTQSLLVSGIVAVKLQHYEEAEIFFENACCLEPSSIEAWTLSGLFYEMQNSYIRAERSFREAKKLLKAQLEEERRLLEAAEGEGEEPEKIPDGSAAKPPKVVEDTFTHFLAHFLPALEPQPPPCTIFMKTVEFLMKVNAVRFVDKALAHELLNLQGGPTCAYYLARAWTYLMQEDFPRCEECLYEAVQMDPVNTKVWAQKGHLCYLQKDFDNAKECYERVISFVEDAEDIHFVYLRLGSIYLEEKEYGRAKQIYLLACDNSATCLTWLGVGIACYKMEEMLEAENALSEANALDNTNPDVWGYLALICLHVSAQPLQPGGGRHLEAEQCYKYSVKLGLRNEALLQEMRAVQQRYGFGDPSF
;
A
#
# COMPACT_ATOMS: atom_id res chain seq x y z
N MET A 1 11.01 26.49 4.72
CA MET A 1 11.24 27.52 3.68
C MET A 1 10.15 27.39 2.64
N GLU A 2 9.82 28.49 1.96
CA GLU A 2 8.76 28.54 0.95
C GLU A 2 9.13 27.65 -0.25
N VAL A 3 8.26 26.71 -0.62
CA VAL A 3 8.38 25.98 -1.89
C VAL A 3 7.89 26.91 -2.99
N PRO A 4 8.66 27.15 -4.07
CA PRO A 4 8.32 28.16 -5.06
C PRO A 4 7.05 27.76 -5.81
N ALA A 5 6.05 28.66 -5.80
CA ALA A 5 4.92 28.56 -6.69
C ALA A 5 5.42 28.65 -8.15
N GLY A 6 5.43 27.50 -8.84
CA GLY A 6 5.62 27.47 -10.29
C GLY A 6 4.56 28.34 -10.94
N LYS A 7 4.98 29.46 -11.54
CA LYS A 7 4.08 30.35 -12.29
C LYS A 7 3.61 29.63 -13.54
N GLU A 8 2.47 28.94 -13.44
CA GLU A 8 1.62 28.74 -14.61
C GLU A 8 1.32 30.14 -15.20
N PRO A 9 1.43 30.32 -16.53
CA PRO A 9 1.16 31.61 -17.12
C PRO A 9 -0.30 31.98 -16.88
N ALA A 10 -0.53 33.16 -16.30
CA ALA A 10 -1.87 33.71 -16.14
C ALA A 10 -2.47 33.99 -17.52
N ALA A 11 -3.11 32.97 -18.11
CA ALA A 11 -3.90 33.11 -19.31
C ALA A 11 -5.08 34.03 -18.98
N ALA A 12 -4.99 35.27 -19.45
CA ALA A 12 -6.06 36.24 -19.30
C ALA A 12 -7.37 35.63 -19.81
N ALA A 13 -8.41 35.69 -19.00
CA ALA A 13 -9.74 35.17 -19.33
C ALA A 13 -10.40 36.00 -20.43
N LEU A 14 -9.96 35.80 -21.67
CA LEU A 14 -10.72 36.16 -22.85
C LEU A 14 -11.96 35.27 -22.86
N HIS A 15 -13.11 35.87 -22.52
CA HIS A 15 -14.41 35.27 -22.76
C HIS A 15 -14.58 35.05 -24.27
N SER A 16 -14.17 33.88 -24.75
CA SER A 16 -14.52 33.43 -26.09
C SER A 16 -16.03 33.18 -26.09
N VAL A 17 -16.78 34.11 -26.68
CA VAL A 17 -18.21 33.96 -26.94
C VAL A 17 -18.37 32.71 -27.80
N SER A 18 -18.79 31.60 -27.19
CA SER A 18 -19.01 30.36 -27.92
C SER A 18 -20.19 30.57 -28.85
N GLN A 19 -19.96 30.43 -30.15
CA GLN A 19 -21.02 30.53 -31.15
C GLN A 19 -22.11 29.48 -30.87
N PRO A 20 -23.39 29.78 -31.13
CA PRO A 20 -24.47 28.83 -30.92
C PRO A 20 -24.26 27.59 -31.80
N VAL A 21 -24.22 26.41 -31.17
CA VAL A 21 -24.02 25.14 -31.89
C VAL A 21 -25.39 24.52 -32.19
N PRO A 22 -25.73 24.27 -33.47
CA PRO A 22 -26.98 23.61 -33.82
C PRO A 22 -26.90 22.11 -33.56
N VAL A 23 -27.89 21.59 -32.82
CA VAL A 23 -28.11 20.16 -32.59
C VAL A 23 -29.24 19.71 -33.53
N HIS A 24 -28.92 18.86 -34.51
CA HIS A 24 -29.90 18.31 -35.44
C HIS A 24 -30.41 16.95 -34.94
N ILE A 25 -31.73 16.77 -34.94
CA ILE A 25 -32.42 15.53 -34.56
C ILE A 25 -33.15 15.02 -35.80
N THR A 26 -32.90 13.77 -36.19
CA THR A 26 -33.54 13.10 -37.33
C THR A 26 -34.19 11.81 -36.87
N VAL A 27 -35.53 11.74 -36.95
CA VAL A 27 -36.33 10.53 -36.72
C VAL A 27 -36.39 9.76 -38.03
N LEU A 28 -35.74 8.59 -38.07
CA LEU A 28 -35.64 7.77 -39.28
C LEU A 28 -36.94 6.97 -39.49
N LYS A 29 -37.27 6.09 -38.54
CA LYS A 29 -38.46 5.22 -38.63
C LYS A 29 -38.99 4.77 -37.27
N ALA A 30 -40.26 4.40 -37.23
CA ALA A 30 -40.83 3.56 -36.17
C ALA A 30 -40.77 2.07 -36.56
N GLN A 31 -40.63 1.19 -35.57
CA GLN A 31 -40.68 -0.26 -35.71
C GLN A 31 -41.49 -0.89 -34.57
N GLY A 32 -42.18 -1.99 -34.84
CA GLY A 32 -42.94 -2.74 -33.83
C GLY A 32 -44.32 -2.14 -33.49
N LEU A 33 -44.88 -1.29 -34.35
CA LEU A 33 -46.24 -0.80 -34.20
C LEU A 33 -47.24 -1.87 -34.63
N ILE A 34 -48.26 -2.18 -33.81
CA ILE A 34 -49.26 -3.23 -34.14
C ILE A 34 -50.53 -2.59 -34.72
N PRO A 35 -50.78 -2.65 -36.05
CA PRO A 35 -51.97 -2.07 -36.66
C PRO A 35 -53.22 -2.94 -36.42
N GLN A 36 -54.20 -2.43 -35.66
CA GLN A 36 -55.46 -3.13 -35.39
C GLN A 36 -56.46 -3.00 -36.55
N ASN A 37 -56.37 -3.87 -37.56
CA ASN A 37 -57.35 -4.08 -38.65
C ASN A 37 -57.78 -2.81 -39.45
N LYS A 38 -57.08 -1.69 -39.30
CA LYS A 38 -57.31 -0.42 -40.00
C LYS A 38 -55.98 0.18 -40.44
N VAL A 39 -56.03 0.99 -41.49
CA VAL A 39 -54.88 1.80 -41.92
C VAL A 39 -54.57 2.83 -40.82
N LEU A 40 -53.50 2.57 -40.07
CA LEU A 40 -53.03 3.45 -39.02
C LEU A 40 -52.16 4.56 -39.64
N ILE A 41 -52.57 5.82 -39.48
CA ILE A 41 -51.79 6.99 -39.92
C ILE A 41 -51.15 7.63 -38.69
N THR A 42 -49.86 7.87 -38.78
CA THR A 42 -49.01 8.31 -37.65
C THR A 42 -48.18 9.54 -38.01
N SER A 43 -47.86 10.35 -37.01
CA SER A 43 -46.92 11.47 -37.07
C SER A 43 -46.13 11.50 -35.75
N VAL A 44 -44.89 11.98 -35.78
CA VAL A 44 -44.02 12.10 -34.60
C VAL A 44 -43.80 13.57 -34.32
N ARG A 45 -44.19 14.01 -33.13
CA ARG A 45 -43.87 15.33 -32.59
C ARG A 45 -42.55 15.27 -31.83
N VAL A 46 -41.64 16.18 -32.17
CA VAL A 46 -40.36 16.35 -31.47
C VAL A 46 -40.45 17.59 -30.57
N GLU A 47 -40.20 17.42 -29.28
CA GLU A 47 -40.20 18.49 -28.28
C GLU A 47 -38.89 18.49 -27.49
N TYR A 48 -38.40 19.69 -27.14
CA TYR A 48 -37.22 19.85 -26.30
C TYR A 48 -37.38 21.07 -25.41
N ASN A 49 -36.99 20.95 -24.13
CA ASN A 49 -37.04 22.04 -23.14
C ASN A 49 -38.43 22.74 -22.98
N GLY A 50 -39.52 22.06 -23.36
CA GLY A 50 -40.89 22.62 -23.35
C GLY A 50 -41.29 23.38 -24.63
N ALA A 51 -40.42 23.41 -25.65
CA ALA A 51 -40.74 23.93 -26.98
C ALA A 51 -40.95 22.79 -27.98
N VAL A 52 -41.97 22.90 -28.83
CA VAL A 52 -42.17 21.99 -29.97
C VAL A 52 -41.20 22.36 -31.07
N LEU A 53 -40.30 21.44 -31.44
CA LEU A 53 -39.32 21.62 -32.51
C LEU A 53 -39.90 21.28 -33.90
N GLY A 54 -40.96 20.47 -33.96
CA GLY A 54 -41.71 20.21 -35.18
C GLY A 54 -42.45 18.87 -35.18
N ASP A 55 -43.39 18.74 -36.12
CA ASP A 55 -44.18 17.53 -36.36
C ASP A 55 -43.76 16.89 -37.69
N SER A 56 -43.58 15.56 -37.70
CA SER A 56 -43.21 14.81 -38.91
C SER A 56 -44.40 14.68 -39.89
N PRO A 57 -44.16 14.46 -41.19
CA PRO A 57 -45.23 14.19 -42.15
C PRO A 57 -46.08 12.97 -41.73
N LYS A 58 -47.38 13.03 -42.04
CA LYS A 58 -48.34 11.97 -41.72
C LYS A 58 -48.13 10.76 -42.62
N ILE A 59 -47.76 9.62 -42.03
CA ILE A 59 -47.35 8.40 -42.75
C ILE A 59 -48.22 7.21 -42.31
N SER A 60 -48.66 6.42 -43.28
CA SER A 60 -49.35 5.15 -43.05
C SER A 60 -48.36 4.07 -42.60
N VAL A 61 -48.65 3.41 -41.49
CA VAL A 61 -47.87 2.27 -41.00
C VAL A 61 -48.04 1.07 -41.95
N LEU A 62 -46.94 0.44 -42.33
CA LEU A 62 -46.93 -0.75 -43.18
C LEU A 62 -47.50 -1.97 -42.44
N PRO A 63 -47.97 -3.02 -43.14
CA PRO A 63 -48.45 -4.26 -42.51
C PRO A 63 -47.43 -4.94 -41.58
N GLU A 64 -46.15 -4.68 -41.81
CA GLU A 64 -45.00 -5.15 -41.02
C GLU A 64 -44.79 -4.36 -39.70
N GLY A 65 -45.62 -3.36 -39.42
CA GLY A 65 -45.53 -2.54 -38.20
C GLY A 65 -44.44 -1.47 -38.24
N THR A 66 -44.00 -1.07 -39.43
CA THR A 66 -42.94 -0.09 -39.68
C THR A 66 -43.49 1.19 -40.33
N ALA A 67 -42.88 2.34 -40.03
CA ALA A 67 -43.21 3.62 -40.67
C ALA A 67 -41.96 4.49 -40.80
N GLU A 68 -41.60 4.88 -42.03
CA GLU A 68 -40.38 5.66 -42.31
C GLU A 68 -40.69 7.15 -42.40
N TYR A 69 -40.17 7.95 -41.47
CA TYR A 69 -40.41 9.39 -41.40
C TYR A 69 -39.32 10.22 -42.08
N ASN A 70 -38.05 9.83 -41.90
CA ASN A 70 -36.87 10.59 -42.32
C ASN A 70 -36.96 12.11 -42.02
N PHE A 71 -37.60 12.45 -40.88
CA PHE A 71 -37.92 13.82 -40.50
C PHE A 71 -36.80 14.43 -39.66
N SER A 72 -36.32 15.60 -40.06
CA SER A 72 -35.24 16.32 -39.36
C SER A 72 -35.71 17.66 -38.80
N THR A 73 -35.32 17.97 -37.58
CA THR A 73 -35.47 19.28 -36.93
C THR A 73 -34.19 19.64 -36.15
N SER A 74 -34.09 20.84 -35.58
CA SER A 74 -32.92 21.26 -34.81
C SER A 74 -33.23 22.36 -33.80
N PHE A 75 -32.41 22.42 -32.76
CA PHE A 75 -32.37 23.54 -31.82
C PHE A 75 -30.93 24.04 -31.65
N GLU A 76 -30.76 25.28 -31.19
CA GLU A 76 -29.45 25.86 -30.89
C GLU A 76 -29.11 25.69 -29.41
N CYS A 77 -27.86 25.31 -29.12
CA CYS A 77 -27.27 25.28 -27.78
C CYS A 77 -26.28 26.44 -27.63
N SER A 78 -26.43 27.25 -26.58
CA SER A 78 -25.56 28.39 -26.28
C SER A 78 -25.58 28.74 -24.78
N PRO A 79 -24.54 29.40 -24.23
CA PRO A 79 -24.48 29.72 -22.80
C PRO A 79 -25.55 30.71 -22.34
N ASP A 80 -25.85 31.71 -23.19
CA ASP A 80 -26.81 32.78 -22.91
C ASP A 80 -28.23 32.45 -23.40
N GLY A 81 -28.41 31.29 -24.05
CA GLY A 81 -29.69 30.85 -24.62
C GLY A 81 -30.55 30.03 -23.65
N PRO A 82 -31.79 29.67 -24.05
CA PRO A 82 -32.68 28.84 -23.24
C PRO A 82 -32.17 27.39 -23.06
N ASN A 83 -31.26 26.95 -23.94
CA ASN A 83 -30.73 25.58 -24.00
C ASN A 83 -29.23 25.59 -23.62
N THR A 84 -28.94 25.86 -22.35
CA THR A 84 -27.57 25.80 -21.83
C THR A 84 -27.06 24.35 -21.71
N LEU A 85 -25.75 24.17 -21.50
CA LEU A 85 -25.14 22.85 -21.30
C LEU A 85 -25.76 22.09 -20.11
N ASP A 86 -26.14 22.80 -19.05
CA ASP A 86 -26.83 22.21 -17.89
C ASP A 86 -28.26 21.75 -18.22
N VAL A 87 -28.98 22.50 -19.05
CA VAL A 87 -30.31 22.07 -19.54
C VAL A 87 -30.19 20.83 -20.43
N LEU A 88 -29.09 20.73 -21.21
CA LEU A 88 -28.82 19.61 -22.11
C LEU A 88 -28.55 18.29 -21.37
N VAL A 89 -27.97 18.32 -20.16
CA VAL A 89 -27.82 17.12 -19.32
C VAL A 89 -29.02 16.84 -18.42
N GLN A 90 -29.90 17.82 -18.16
CA GLN A 90 -31.04 17.66 -17.25
C GLN A 90 -32.36 17.28 -17.94
N LYS A 91 -32.48 17.49 -19.25
CA LYS A 91 -33.73 17.25 -20.01
C LYS A 91 -33.45 16.40 -21.27
N PRO A 92 -34.19 15.30 -21.49
CA PRO A 92 -34.12 14.56 -22.74
C PRO A 92 -34.88 15.29 -23.86
N VAL A 93 -34.67 14.85 -25.09
CA VAL A 93 -35.60 15.11 -26.20
C VAL A 93 -36.82 14.22 -26.01
N LEU A 94 -38.02 14.79 -26.09
CA LEU A 94 -39.28 14.07 -26.04
C LEU A 94 -39.82 13.85 -27.46
N LEU A 95 -40.16 12.61 -27.76
CA LEU A 95 -40.75 12.18 -29.03
C LEU A 95 -42.13 11.62 -28.75
N THR A 96 -43.19 12.30 -29.17
CA THR A 96 -44.57 11.82 -29.00
C THR A 96 -45.09 11.26 -30.33
N LEU A 97 -45.43 9.97 -30.36
CA LEU A 97 -46.10 9.34 -31.49
C LEU A 97 -47.60 9.65 -31.43
N LEU A 98 -48.11 10.26 -32.49
CA LEU A 98 -49.49 10.71 -32.63
C LEU A 98 -50.21 9.89 -33.70
N GLU A 99 -51.33 9.26 -33.33
CA GLU A 99 -52.32 8.75 -34.28
C GLU A 99 -53.10 9.92 -34.87
N VAL A 100 -53.32 9.89 -36.19
CA VAL A 100 -54.11 10.88 -36.91
C VAL A 100 -55.30 10.22 -37.57
N VAL A 101 -56.50 10.40 -37.00
CA VAL A 101 -57.74 9.89 -37.61
C VAL A 101 -58.20 10.88 -38.69
N PRO A 102 -58.30 10.47 -39.97
CA PRO A 102 -58.63 11.37 -41.07
C PRO A 102 -60.03 11.99 -40.95
N LYS A 103 -60.20 13.19 -41.52
CA LYS A 103 -61.46 13.95 -41.47
C LYS A 103 -62.62 13.25 -42.19
N ASP A 104 -63.60 12.79 -41.43
CA ASP A 104 -64.96 12.58 -41.93
C ASP A 104 -65.69 13.92 -42.11
N LYS A 105 -66.60 13.98 -43.10
CA LYS A 105 -67.27 15.21 -43.62
C LYS A 105 -68.09 16.04 -42.61
N LYS A 106 -68.10 15.71 -41.31
CA LYS A 106 -68.81 16.44 -40.24
C LYS A 106 -68.04 16.61 -38.92
N LYS A 107 -66.75 16.23 -38.82
CA LYS A 107 -65.94 16.42 -37.58
C LYS A 107 -64.51 16.91 -37.89
N PRO A 108 -63.87 17.66 -36.97
CA PRO A 108 -62.46 18.03 -37.10
C PRO A 108 -61.55 16.79 -37.03
N GLU A 109 -60.32 16.95 -37.52
CA GLU A 109 -59.27 15.93 -37.43
C GLU A 109 -58.98 15.62 -35.96
N LYS A 110 -59.02 14.35 -35.58
CA LYS A 110 -58.71 13.91 -34.21
C LYS A 110 -57.29 13.37 -34.18
N VAL A 111 -56.44 14.00 -33.37
CA VAL A 111 -55.06 13.58 -33.12
C VAL A 111 -54.99 13.04 -31.70
N THR A 112 -54.47 11.82 -31.53
CA THR A 112 -54.39 11.13 -30.22
C THR A 112 -52.96 10.63 -29.97
N PRO A 113 -52.35 10.91 -28.79
CA PRO A 113 -51.05 10.35 -28.46
C PRO A 113 -51.16 8.84 -28.23
N LEU A 114 -50.35 8.07 -28.95
CA LEU A 114 -50.21 6.62 -28.78
C LEU A 114 -49.13 6.28 -27.75
N GLY A 115 -48.00 6.98 -27.82
CA GLY A 115 -46.87 6.73 -26.93
C GLY A 115 -45.82 7.83 -26.97
N GLN A 116 -44.93 7.79 -25.99
CA GLN A 116 -43.79 8.70 -25.85
C GLN A 116 -42.49 7.93 -25.75
N ALA A 117 -41.45 8.44 -26.41
CA ALA A 117 -40.07 7.98 -26.31
C ALA A 117 -39.16 9.15 -25.90
N VAL A 118 -38.05 8.86 -25.22
CA VAL A 118 -37.08 9.85 -24.77
C VAL A 118 -35.68 9.55 -25.31
N VAL A 119 -34.92 10.59 -25.65
CA VAL A 119 -33.52 10.49 -26.08
C VAL A 119 -32.64 11.32 -25.15
N ASP A 120 -31.69 10.65 -24.49
CA ASP A 120 -30.65 11.29 -23.67
C ASP A 120 -29.57 11.92 -24.56
N LEU A 121 -29.27 13.20 -24.31
CA LEU A 121 -28.29 13.97 -25.07
C LEU A 121 -26.88 13.95 -24.43
N LEU A 122 -26.72 13.35 -23.25
CA LEU A 122 -25.44 13.23 -22.54
C LEU A 122 -24.26 12.74 -23.41
N PRO A 123 -24.41 11.76 -24.33
CA PRO A 123 -23.29 11.28 -25.16
C PRO A 123 -22.62 12.37 -26.01
N LEU A 124 -23.36 13.46 -26.36
CA LEU A 124 -22.81 14.58 -27.12
C LEU A 124 -21.82 15.41 -26.29
N LEU A 125 -22.10 15.59 -24.99
CA LEU A 125 -21.19 16.25 -24.04
C LEU A 125 -20.00 15.38 -23.64
N GLN A 126 -20.14 14.06 -23.73
CA GLN A 126 -19.03 13.11 -23.58
C GLN A 126 -18.10 13.04 -24.81
N GLY A 127 -18.34 13.87 -25.84
CA GLY A 127 -17.48 14.04 -27.01
C GLY A 127 -17.98 13.40 -28.31
N SER A 128 -19.17 12.77 -28.30
CA SER A 128 -19.76 12.18 -29.50
C SER A 128 -20.30 13.26 -30.44
N ARG A 129 -19.95 13.21 -31.73
CA ARG A 129 -20.51 14.15 -32.74
C ARG A 129 -21.86 13.68 -33.32
N SER A 130 -22.09 12.37 -33.27
CA SER A 130 -23.31 11.72 -33.76
C SER A 130 -23.71 10.60 -32.81
N LEU A 131 -24.98 10.57 -32.44
CA LEU A 131 -25.61 9.57 -31.59
C LEU A 131 -26.72 8.88 -32.41
N LYS A 132 -26.76 7.55 -32.41
CA LYS A 132 -27.84 6.77 -33.03
C LYS A 132 -28.47 5.87 -31.97
N VAL A 133 -29.77 6.04 -31.74
CA VAL A 133 -30.51 5.41 -30.63
C VAL A 133 -31.80 4.79 -31.17
N PHE A 134 -32.13 3.60 -30.67
CA PHE A 134 -33.47 3.04 -30.79
C PHE A 134 -34.21 3.31 -29.48
N ALA A 135 -35.14 4.27 -29.50
CA ALA A 135 -35.82 4.78 -28.32
C ALA A 135 -37.18 4.05 -28.16
N PRO A 136 -37.39 3.28 -27.07
CA PRO A 136 -38.64 2.56 -26.85
C PRO A 136 -39.83 3.50 -26.66
N LEU A 137 -41.00 3.09 -27.15
CA LEU A 137 -42.26 3.85 -27.04
C LEU A 137 -43.10 3.34 -25.86
N TYR A 138 -43.40 4.23 -24.91
CA TYR A 138 -44.21 3.94 -23.74
C TYR A 138 -45.61 4.53 -23.89
N ALA A 139 -46.65 3.78 -23.52
CA ALA A 139 -48.04 4.22 -23.66
C ALA A 139 -48.36 5.43 -22.77
N VAL A 140 -49.15 6.38 -23.29
CA VAL A 140 -49.61 7.55 -22.52
C VAL A 140 -50.92 7.21 -21.80
N SER A 141 -51.05 7.61 -20.54
CA SER A 141 -52.27 7.38 -19.75
C SER A 141 -53.51 8.03 -20.39
N ASN A 142 -54.63 7.29 -20.41
CA ASN A 142 -55.87 7.56 -21.15
C ASN A 142 -55.79 7.36 -22.68
N SER A 143 -54.82 6.62 -23.20
CA SER A 143 -54.75 6.22 -24.63
C SER A 143 -55.48 4.89 -24.89
N PRO A 144 -55.95 4.61 -26.14
CA PRO A 144 -56.58 3.33 -26.47
C PRO A 144 -55.68 2.10 -26.28
N SER A 145 -54.36 2.30 -26.23
CA SER A 145 -53.34 1.24 -26.11
C SER A 145 -53.08 0.79 -24.67
N GLU A 146 -53.51 1.56 -23.67
CA GLU A 146 -53.34 1.26 -22.23
C GLU A 146 -54.03 -0.04 -21.79
N MET A 147 -55.00 -0.54 -22.57
CA MET A 147 -55.76 -1.77 -22.26
C MET A 147 -55.16 -3.08 -22.80
N LEU A 148 -54.05 -3.06 -23.55
CA LEU A 148 -53.59 -4.24 -24.29
C LEU A 148 -52.20 -4.75 -23.92
N HIS A 149 -51.21 -3.88 -23.70
CA HIS A 149 -49.88 -4.30 -23.21
C HIS A 149 -49.28 -3.24 -22.28
N PRO A 150 -48.80 -3.63 -21.07
CA PRO A 150 -48.05 -2.74 -20.18
C PRO A 150 -46.55 -2.61 -20.54
N GLU A 151 -46.10 -3.28 -21.60
CA GLU A 151 -44.72 -3.20 -22.11
C GLU A 151 -44.61 -2.30 -23.35
N ALA A 152 -43.38 -1.92 -23.73
CA ALA A 152 -43.14 -0.92 -24.77
C ALA A 152 -43.76 -1.27 -26.14
N MET A 153 -44.49 -0.31 -26.70
CA MET A 153 -45.16 -0.36 -28.01
C MET A 153 -44.17 -0.15 -29.17
N GLY A 154 -43.18 -1.03 -29.28
CA GLY A 154 -42.09 -0.90 -30.25
C GLY A 154 -41.16 0.27 -29.92
N GLY A 155 -40.58 0.91 -30.95
CA GLY A 155 -39.64 2.02 -30.76
C GLY A 155 -39.37 2.87 -32.00
N LEU A 156 -38.73 4.01 -31.77
CA LEU A 156 -38.29 4.97 -32.79
C LEU A 156 -36.78 4.89 -32.99
N GLU A 157 -36.33 4.72 -34.24
CA GLU A 157 -34.93 4.86 -34.62
C GLU A 157 -34.61 6.34 -34.88
N VAL A 158 -33.71 6.90 -34.08
CA VAL A 158 -33.41 8.34 -34.03
C VAL A 158 -31.91 8.55 -34.15
N THR A 159 -31.52 9.57 -34.92
CA THR A 159 -30.14 10.05 -34.99
C THR A 159 -30.09 11.50 -34.52
N VAL A 160 -29.12 11.83 -33.67
CA VAL A 160 -28.82 13.19 -33.24
C VAL A 160 -27.39 13.52 -33.66
N ASN A 161 -27.18 14.65 -34.32
CA ASN A 161 -25.85 15.04 -34.80
C ASN A 161 -25.56 16.52 -34.58
N THR A 162 -24.27 16.83 -34.45
CA THR A 162 -23.72 18.19 -34.36
C THR A 162 -22.57 18.31 -35.37
N LYS A 163 -22.45 19.46 -36.04
CA LYS A 163 -21.37 19.68 -37.01
C LYS A 163 -20.01 19.82 -36.32
N GLU A 164 -20.02 20.45 -35.15
CA GLU A 164 -18.87 20.66 -34.27
C GLU A 164 -19.20 20.12 -32.88
N PRO A 165 -18.21 19.64 -32.09
CA PRO A 165 -18.47 19.16 -30.74
C PRO A 165 -18.97 20.29 -29.84
N LEU A 166 -19.92 19.99 -28.94
CA LEU A 166 -20.51 20.96 -28.01
C LEU A 166 -19.50 21.59 -27.03
N LEU A 167 -18.35 20.94 -26.83
CA LEU A 167 -17.23 21.41 -26.01
C LEU A 167 -15.95 21.41 -26.85
N SER A 168 -15.14 22.46 -26.70
CA SER A 168 -13.76 22.43 -27.18
C SER A 168 -12.93 21.38 -26.44
N ALA A 169 -11.83 20.91 -27.04
CA ALA A 169 -10.97 19.89 -26.43
C ALA A 169 -10.41 20.33 -25.06
N THR A 170 -10.10 21.63 -24.89
CA THR A 170 -9.68 22.20 -23.62
C THR A 170 -10.80 22.14 -22.59
N GLN A 171 -11.98 22.71 -22.89
CA GLN A 171 -13.15 22.68 -21.99
C GLN A 171 -13.55 21.26 -21.59
N PHE A 172 -13.51 20.31 -22.53
CA PHE A 172 -13.75 18.90 -22.24
C PHE A 172 -12.68 18.33 -21.30
N SER A 173 -11.40 18.61 -21.53
CA SER A 173 -10.30 18.09 -20.69
C SER A 173 -10.28 18.65 -19.26
N SER A 174 -10.60 19.94 -19.09
CA SER A 174 -10.52 20.65 -17.81
C SER A 174 -11.84 20.67 -17.03
N GLY A 175 -12.97 20.52 -17.73
CA GLY A 175 -14.31 20.43 -17.15
C GLY A 175 -14.64 19.03 -16.66
N ASN A 176 -15.76 18.91 -15.95
CA ASN A 176 -16.23 17.66 -15.37
C ASN A 176 -17.76 17.60 -15.39
N LEU A 177 -18.33 16.40 -15.46
CA LEU A 177 -19.77 16.20 -15.32
C LEU A 177 -20.06 15.70 -13.91
N LEU A 178 -20.96 16.38 -13.20
CA LEU A 178 -21.44 16.00 -11.88
C LEU A 178 -22.87 15.48 -11.97
N SER A 179 -23.07 14.21 -11.61
CA SER A 179 -24.37 13.56 -11.45
C SER A 179 -24.64 13.29 -9.97
N ILE A 180 -25.81 13.69 -9.48
CA ILE A 180 -26.27 13.48 -8.11
C ILE A 180 -27.58 12.72 -8.14
N THR A 181 -27.58 11.51 -7.58
CA THR A 181 -28.78 10.68 -7.42
C THR A 181 -29.29 10.83 -5.99
N LEU A 182 -30.55 11.25 -5.84
CA LEU A 182 -31.25 11.14 -4.56
C LEU A 182 -32.11 9.88 -4.62
N GLU A 183 -31.81 8.89 -3.79
CA GLU A 183 -32.56 7.63 -3.75
C GLU A 183 -33.80 7.79 -2.88
N ALA A 184 -33.62 7.81 -1.56
CA ALA A 184 -34.71 7.80 -0.59
C ALA A 184 -34.34 8.38 0.79
N ALA A 185 -35.37 8.76 1.54
CA ALA A 185 -35.34 9.08 2.96
C ALA A 185 -36.05 7.97 3.75
N PHE A 186 -35.36 7.42 4.75
CA PHE A 186 -35.80 6.29 5.58
C PHE A 186 -35.97 6.69 7.05
N SER A 187 -36.64 5.85 7.84
CA SER A 187 -36.92 6.06 9.27
C SER A 187 -37.56 7.43 9.53
N LEU A 188 -38.71 7.67 8.89
CA LEU A 188 -39.41 8.96 8.92
C LEU A 188 -40.20 9.17 10.23
N PRO A 189 -40.37 10.41 10.71
CA PRO A 189 -41.23 10.70 11.87
C PRO A 189 -42.68 10.24 11.66
N ASN A 190 -43.33 9.77 12.74
CA ASN A 190 -44.69 9.24 12.73
C ASN A 190 -45.79 10.21 12.22
N THR A 191 -45.46 11.49 12.07
CA THR A 191 -46.33 12.57 11.54
C THR A 191 -46.43 12.59 10.01
N PHE A 192 -45.71 11.72 9.30
CA PHE A 192 -45.86 11.48 7.87
C PHE A 192 -46.99 10.47 7.60
N SER A 193 -48.11 10.96 7.06
CA SER A 193 -49.31 10.17 6.71
C SER A 193 -49.54 10.16 5.19
N ALA A 194 -50.17 9.09 4.69
CA ALA A 194 -50.40 8.87 3.26
C ALA A 194 -51.53 9.72 2.65
N ASP A 195 -52.45 10.23 3.48
CA ASP A 195 -53.71 10.87 3.02
C ASP A 195 -53.57 12.32 2.52
N ALA A 196 -52.36 12.88 2.51
CA ALA A 196 -52.11 14.25 2.06
C ALA A 196 -51.03 14.29 0.98
N GLN A 197 -51.20 15.16 -0.03
CA GLN A 197 -50.16 15.48 -1.03
C GLN A 197 -49.00 16.29 -0.38
N GLN A 198 -48.21 15.61 0.45
CA GLN A 198 -47.07 16.18 1.15
C GLN A 198 -45.86 16.27 0.21
N ASN A 199 -45.59 17.46 -0.34
CA ASN A 199 -44.40 17.66 -1.17
C ASN A 199 -43.15 17.75 -0.29
N CYS A 200 -42.49 16.61 -0.11
CA CYS A 200 -41.15 16.52 0.44
C CYS A 200 -40.13 16.98 -0.61
N MET A 201 -39.20 17.86 -0.20
CA MET A 201 -38.15 18.41 -1.06
C MET A 201 -36.79 18.29 -0.39
N VAL A 202 -35.77 18.04 -1.19
CA VAL A 202 -34.36 18.05 -0.78
C VAL A 202 -33.60 19.05 -1.64
N CYS A 203 -32.65 19.80 -1.08
CA CYS A 203 -31.78 20.67 -1.87
C CYS A 203 -30.33 20.74 -1.38
N LEU A 204 -29.42 21.05 -2.31
CA LEU A 204 -28.02 21.36 -2.05
C LEU A 204 -27.50 22.42 -3.03
N GLN A 205 -26.56 23.26 -2.59
CA GLN A 205 -25.89 24.25 -3.46
C GLN A 205 -24.66 23.66 -4.13
N ILE A 206 -24.37 24.07 -5.37
CA ILE A 206 -23.20 23.64 -6.15
C ILE A 206 -22.55 24.87 -6.80
N PRO A 207 -21.20 24.94 -6.88
CA PRO A 207 -20.52 25.97 -7.65
C PRO A 207 -20.93 25.91 -9.13
N ALA A 208 -21.33 27.05 -9.69
CA ALA A 208 -21.60 27.21 -11.12
C ALA A 208 -20.71 28.32 -11.70
N ALA A 209 -20.59 28.35 -13.02
CA ALA A 209 -19.77 29.32 -13.73
C ALA A 209 -20.27 30.77 -13.47
N GLY A 210 -19.37 31.65 -13.02
CA GLY A 210 -19.69 33.07 -12.80
C GLY A 210 -20.18 33.44 -11.39
N GLU A 211 -19.61 32.84 -10.35
CA GLU A 211 -19.76 33.19 -8.91
C GLU A 211 -21.13 32.97 -8.24
N LYS A 212 -22.23 32.87 -8.99
CA LYS A 212 -23.54 32.55 -8.41
C LYS A 212 -23.71 31.05 -8.18
N GLU A 213 -23.74 30.64 -6.93
CA GLU A 213 -24.03 29.26 -6.53
C GLU A 213 -25.44 28.84 -6.96
N PHE A 214 -25.56 27.66 -7.56
CA PHE A 214 -26.84 27.15 -8.06
C PHE A 214 -27.43 26.09 -7.12
N PRO A 215 -28.69 26.24 -6.66
CA PRO A 215 -29.35 25.22 -5.85
C PRO A 215 -29.92 24.09 -6.74
N LEU A 216 -29.46 22.85 -6.53
CA LEU A 216 -30.16 21.66 -7.00
C LEU A 216 -31.29 21.32 -6.04
N LEU A 217 -32.51 21.17 -6.57
CA LEU A 217 -33.75 21.02 -5.80
C LEU A 217 -34.58 19.82 -6.29
N PHE A 218 -34.66 18.76 -5.48
CA PHE A 218 -35.40 17.53 -5.77
C PHE A 218 -36.89 17.67 -5.45
N LYS A 219 -37.69 17.65 -6.53
CA LYS A 219 -39.17 17.68 -6.60
C LYS A 219 -39.82 16.44 -5.95
N ASN A 220 -41.04 16.57 -5.41
CA ASN A 220 -42.09 15.52 -5.40
C ASN A 220 -41.68 14.11 -4.92
N GLY A 221 -41.10 13.97 -3.72
CA GLY A 221 -40.80 12.64 -3.17
C GLY A 221 -42.07 11.80 -2.94
N ILE A 222 -42.05 10.53 -3.35
CA ILE A 222 -43.17 9.59 -3.25
C ILE A 222 -43.10 8.83 -1.93
N LEU A 223 -44.10 8.99 -1.07
CA LEU A 223 -44.22 8.22 0.18
C LEU A 223 -44.67 6.79 -0.13
N LYS A 224 -43.84 5.80 0.21
CA LYS A 224 -44.17 4.36 0.14
C LYS A 224 -44.53 3.86 1.54
N ALA A 225 -45.61 3.09 1.62
CA ALA A 225 -46.10 2.48 2.85
C ALA A 225 -45.26 1.23 3.24
N ASP A 226 -45.46 0.74 4.46
CA ASP A 226 -44.72 -0.37 5.05
C ASP A 226 -44.81 -1.68 4.23
N GLY A 227 -43.76 -2.49 4.25
CA GLY A 227 -43.80 -3.90 3.82
C GLY A 227 -43.44 -4.23 2.37
N LYS A 228 -42.69 -3.38 1.65
CA LYS A 228 -42.10 -3.73 0.33
C LYS A 228 -40.65 -3.30 0.18
N ASN A 229 -39.72 -4.24 0.30
CA ASN A 229 -38.37 -4.08 -0.24
C ASN A 229 -38.46 -4.05 -1.77
N GLU A 230 -37.73 -3.13 -2.41
CA GLU A 230 -37.75 -3.01 -3.86
C GLU A 230 -36.53 -3.70 -4.47
N PRO A 231 -36.71 -4.52 -5.52
CA PRO A 231 -35.61 -5.24 -6.12
C PRO A 231 -34.61 -4.27 -6.73
N LEU A 232 -33.33 -4.60 -6.57
CA LEU A 232 -32.22 -3.98 -7.27
C LEU A 232 -31.79 -4.90 -8.42
N PRO A 233 -31.41 -4.36 -9.60
CA PRO A 233 -31.32 -2.94 -9.92
C PRO A 233 -32.68 -2.30 -10.23
N ARG A 234 -32.85 -1.01 -9.90
CA ARG A 234 -34.04 -0.20 -10.25
C ARG A 234 -33.65 1.05 -11.06
N PRO A 235 -34.48 1.53 -12.02
CA PRO A 235 -34.10 2.64 -12.89
C PRO A 235 -34.01 3.97 -12.15
N LYS A 236 -33.16 4.88 -12.63
CA LYS A 236 -33.15 6.29 -12.20
C LYS A 236 -34.13 7.11 -13.02
N HIS A 237 -34.72 8.14 -12.42
CA HIS A 237 -35.72 8.99 -13.06
C HIS A 237 -35.20 10.39 -13.42
N TRP A 238 -35.73 10.95 -14.50
CA TRP A 238 -35.54 12.36 -14.87
C TRP A 238 -36.20 13.31 -13.86
N PRO A 239 -35.64 14.49 -13.58
CA PRO A 239 -36.16 15.45 -12.60
C PRO A 239 -37.33 16.29 -13.14
N LEU A 240 -38.27 15.65 -13.84
CA LEU A 240 -39.36 16.27 -14.59
C LEU A 240 -40.72 16.10 -13.89
N GLY A 241 -41.70 16.92 -14.27
CA GLY A 241 -43.09 16.79 -13.83
C GLY A 241 -43.85 15.67 -14.56
N PRO A 242 -45.16 15.49 -14.29
CA PRO A 242 -46.01 14.45 -14.89
C PRO A 242 -46.40 14.75 -16.36
N ILE A 243 -45.41 15.13 -17.17
CA ILE A 243 -45.52 15.47 -18.59
C ILE A 243 -45.20 14.24 -19.46
N LEU A 244 -44.43 13.29 -18.89
CA LEU A 244 -44.01 12.05 -19.52
C LEU A 244 -44.89 10.88 -19.07
N ALA A 245 -45.07 9.90 -19.94
CA ALA A 245 -45.56 8.56 -19.59
C ALA A 245 -44.72 7.96 -18.43
N PRO A 246 -45.32 7.16 -17.53
CA PRO A 246 -44.64 6.67 -16.32
C PRO A 246 -43.26 6.04 -16.58
N ASP A 247 -43.16 5.14 -17.57
CA ASP A 247 -41.90 4.48 -17.90
C ASP A 247 -40.94 5.34 -18.73
N ALA A 248 -41.45 6.38 -19.40
CA ALA A 248 -40.63 7.37 -20.10
C ALA A 248 -39.92 8.36 -19.14
N LEU A 249 -40.28 8.37 -17.84
CA LEU A 249 -39.54 9.06 -16.80
C LEU A 249 -38.18 8.41 -16.52
N ASN A 250 -37.97 7.15 -16.93
CA ASN A 250 -36.71 6.44 -16.72
C ASN A 250 -35.58 7.00 -17.60
N ILE A 251 -34.40 7.11 -17.01
CA ILE A 251 -33.17 7.49 -17.70
C ILE A 251 -32.59 6.23 -18.39
N PRO A 252 -32.43 6.22 -19.72
CA PRO A 252 -31.89 5.07 -20.43
C PRO A 252 -30.52 4.63 -19.88
N ASN A 253 -30.36 3.33 -19.62
CA ASN A 253 -29.13 2.71 -19.12
C ASN A 253 -28.61 3.26 -17.77
N SER A 254 -29.43 3.98 -16.98
CA SER A 254 -29.04 4.48 -15.65
C SER A 254 -29.88 3.81 -14.56
N PHE A 255 -29.19 3.06 -13.70
CA PHE A 255 -29.81 2.24 -12.65
C PHE A 255 -29.14 2.48 -11.30
N ILE A 256 -29.91 2.27 -10.24
CA ILE A 256 -29.44 2.09 -8.86
C ILE A 256 -29.19 0.60 -8.69
N VAL A 257 -27.93 0.21 -8.47
CA VAL A 257 -27.49 -1.20 -8.39
C VAL A 257 -27.37 -1.69 -6.94
N GLY A 258 -27.21 -0.77 -5.99
CA GLY A 258 -26.96 -1.08 -4.59
C GLY A 258 -25.53 -1.60 -4.33
N GLY A 259 -25.32 -2.15 -3.14
CA GLY A 259 -24.04 -2.67 -2.66
C GLY A 259 -24.07 -2.92 -1.15
N PRO A 260 -23.03 -3.55 -0.57
CA PRO A 260 -22.93 -3.72 0.88
C PRO A 260 -22.81 -2.36 1.59
N TYR A 261 -23.57 -2.16 2.68
CA TYR A 261 -23.60 -0.87 3.39
C TYR A 261 -22.26 -0.49 4.02
N GLU A 262 -21.38 -1.45 4.29
CA GLU A 262 -20.06 -1.19 4.87
C GLU A 262 -19.08 -0.51 3.89
N ASP A 263 -19.38 -0.58 2.58
CA ASP A 263 -18.63 0.08 1.51
C ASP A 263 -19.15 1.49 1.18
N GLU A 264 -20.23 1.94 1.84
CA GLU A 264 -20.77 3.28 1.65
C GLU A 264 -19.91 4.36 2.34
N ASP A 265 -19.92 5.58 1.80
CA ASP A 265 -19.25 6.76 2.36
C ASP A 265 -20.08 7.48 3.46
N GLY A 266 -21.12 6.81 3.95
CA GLY A 266 -22.11 7.36 4.88
C GLY A 266 -21.68 7.34 6.36
N GLU A 267 -22.59 7.75 7.23
CA GLU A 267 -22.44 7.65 8.69
C GLU A 267 -22.97 6.31 9.25
N LEU A 268 -23.82 5.59 8.50
CA LEU A 268 -24.49 4.34 8.92
C LEU A 268 -23.87 3.11 8.25
N THR A 269 -22.59 2.86 8.51
CA THR A 269 -21.76 1.86 7.82
C THR A 269 -21.19 0.80 8.76
N ARG A 270 -21.47 0.89 10.05
CA ARG A 270 -20.98 -0.06 11.05
C ARG A 270 -21.87 -1.30 11.07
N SER A 271 -21.33 -2.41 11.55
CA SER A 271 -22.09 -3.66 11.67
C SER A 271 -23.28 -3.53 12.65
N GLU A 272 -23.19 -2.62 13.64
CA GLU A 272 -24.32 -2.23 14.52
C GLU A 272 -25.45 -1.48 13.78
N ASP A 273 -25.14 -0.72 12.73
CA ASP A 273 -26.16 -0.01 11.94
C ASP A 273 -26.90 -0.95 10.96
N ARG A 274 -26.39 -2.17 10.72
CA ARG A 274 -26.91 -3.09 9.68
C ARG A 274 -28.35 -3.52 9.92
N GLU A 275 -28.68 -3.90 11.16
CA GLU A 275 -30.04 -4.32 11.52
C GLU A 275 -31.02 -3.14 11.42
N PHE A 276 -30.62 -1.97 11.94
CA PHE A 276 -31.39 -0.73 11.82
C PHE A 276 -31.64 -0.35 10.34
N ARG A 277 -30.64 -0.49 9.46
CA ARG A 277 -30.77 -0.25 8.01
C ARG A 277 -31.78 -1.20 7.35
N LEU A 278 -31.70 -2.50 7.63
CA LEU A 278 -32.62 -3.51 7.08
C LEU A 278 -34.06 -3.32 7.60
N GLN A 279 -34.22 -2.97 8.87
CA GLN A 279 -35.51 -2.62 9.45
C GLN A 279 -36.09 -1.37 8.76
N ALA A 280 -35.28 -0.32 8.60
CA ALA A 280 -35.68 0.94 7.98
C ALA A 280 -36.17 0.76 6.53
N GLU A 281 -35.56 -0.13 5.74
CA GLU A 281 -36.02 -0.46 4.38
C GLU A 281 -37.43 -1.06 4.36
N SER A 282 -37.80 -1.82 5.39
CA SER A 282 -39.12 -2.44 5.53
C SER A 282 -40.23 -1.47 5.96
N THR A 283 -39.87 -0.26 6.44
CA THR A 283 -40.79 0.76 6.97
C THR A 283 -41.10 1.88 5.97
N LYS A 284 -42.04 2.76 6.33
CA LYS A 284 -42.38 3.99 5.59
C LYS A 284 -41.14 4.80 5.19
N ARG A 285 -41.03 5.05 3.88
CA ARG A 285 -39.92 5.79 3.27
C ARG A 285 -40.43 6.73 2.18
N ILE A 286 -39.69 7.81 1.92
CA ILE A 286 -39.94 8.68 0.77
C ILE A 286 -38.89 8.38 -0.29
N VAL A 287 -39.31 8.06 -1.50
CA VAL A 287 -38.43 7.71 -2.61
C VAL A 287 -38.49 8.77 -3.69
N TRP A 288 -37.34 9.13 -4.23
CA TRP A 288 -37.20 10.00 -5.40
C TRP A 288 -36.60 9.26 -6.59
N ASP A 289 -35.60 8.39 -6.34
CA ASP A 289 -34.79 7.69 -7.35
C ASP A 289 -34.34 8.60 -8.52
N THR A 290 -34.16 9.89 -8.26
CA THR A 290 -34.01 10.94 -9.27
C THR A 290 -32.53 11.28 -9.45
N GLU A 291 -32.05 11.28 -10.69
CA GLU A 291 -30.69 11.76 -11.03
C GLU A 291 -30.74 13.20 -11.55
N ARG A 292 -29.86 14.05 -11.05
CA ARG A 292 -29.64 15.41 -11.54
C ARG A 292 -28.22 15.59 -12.00
N ARG A 293 -28.04 16.12 -13.21
CA ARG A 293 -26.74 16.29 -13.86
C ARG A 293 -26.42 17.78 -14.01
N CYS A 294 -25.14 18.13 -13.94
CA CYS A 294 -24.61 19.49 -14.05
C CYS A 294 -23.22 19.43 -14.70
N PHE A 295 -22.91 20.37 -15.58
CA PHE A 295 -21.58 20.50 -16.17
C PHE A 295 -20.76 21.54 -15.40
N LEU A 296 -19.64 21.10 -14.83
CA LEU A 296 -18.70 21.95 -14.12
C LEU A 296 -17.59 22.38 -15.09
N ASP A 297 -17.47 23.68 -15.34
CA ASP A 297 -16.32 24.24 -16.04
C ASP A 297 -15.04 24.21 -15.17
N ALA A 298 -13.90 24.58 -15.76
CA ALA A 298 -12.61 24.54 -15.05
C ALA A 298 -12.62 25.38 -13.76
N ALA A 299 -13.29 26.55 -13.78
CA ALA A 299 -13.43 27.40 -12.60
C ALA A 299 -14.30 26.75 -11.51
N SER A 300 -15.46 26.20 -11.87
CA SER A 300 -16.33 25.50 -10.91
C SER A 300 -15.67 24.26 -10.31
N VAL A 301 -14.89 23.50 -11.10
CA VAL A 301 -14.09 22.37 -10.60
C VAL A 301 -13.04 22.85 -9.58
N ALA A 302 -12.36 23.98 -9.83
CA ALA A 302 -11.39 24.54 -8.89
C ALA A 302 -12.05 25.05 -7.59
N ILE A 303 -13.20 25.74 -7.70
CA ILE A 303 -13.98 26.21 -6.54
C ILE A 303 -14.50 25.02 -5.72
N LEU A 304 -15.02 23.98 -6.37
CA LEU A 304 -15.48 22.75 -5.71
C LEU A 304 -14.34 22.09 -4.93
N LYS A 305 -13.17 21.89 -5.56
CA LYS A 305 -11.97 21.35 -4.89
C LYS A 305 -11.59 22.15 -3.65
N LYS A 306 -11.49 23.48 -3.79
CA LYS A 306 -11.13 24.39 -2.70
C LYS A 306 -12.12 24.29 -1.53
N ARG A 307 -13.43 24.35 -1.81
CA ARG A 307 -14.46 24.30 -0.78
C ARG A 307 -14.53 22.95 -0.06
N ILE A 308 -14.32 21.83 -0.76
CA ILE A 308 -14.24 20.50 -0.13
C ILE A 308 -13.04 20.45 0.84
N ALA A 309 -11.87 20.97 0.43
CA ALA A 309 -10.68 21.01 1.28
C ALA A 309 -10.89 21.90 2.53
N GLU A 310 -11.53 23.06 2.37
CA GLU A 310 -11.76 24.03 3.44
C GLU A 310 -12.86 23.64 4.44
N HIS A 311 -13.91 22.92 4.02
CA HIS A 311 -15.11 22.71 4.86
C HIS A 311 -15.49 21.25 5.10
N ARG A 312 -14.98 20.31 4.29
CA ARG A 312 -15.21 18.84 4.35
C ARG A 312 -16.66 18.37 4.17
N ARG A 313 -17.59 18.91 4.96
CA ARG A 313 -19.01 18.57 5.01
C ARG A 313 -19.83 19.54 4.17
N TRP A 314 -20.77 18.99 3.40
CA TRP A 314 -21.69 19.74 2.55
C TRP A 314 -23.11 19.65 3.10
N PRO A 315 -23.84 20.76 3.25
CA PRO A 315 -25.22 20.72 3.73
C PRO A 315 -26.17 20.25 2.63
N VAL A 316 -27.01 19.28 2.97
CA VAL A 316 -28.14 18.83 2.15
C VAL A 316 -29.40 19.03 2.98
N GLU A 317 -30.22 20.03 2.62
CA GLU A 317 -31.40 20.41 3.39
C GLU A 317 -32.64 19.64 2.92
N LEU A 318 -33.43 19.16 3.87
CA LEU A 318 -34.69 18.43 3.69
C LEU A 318 -35.83 19.31 4.24
N CYS A 319 -36.94 19.47 3.51
CA CYS A 319 -38.12 20.15 4.05
C CYS A 319 -39.44 19.60 3.50
N ARG A 320 -40.53 19.85 4.23
CA ARG A 320 -41.90 19.61 3.78
C ARG A 320 -42.61 20.94 3.49
N MET A 321 -43.21 21.06 2.31
CA MET A 321 -44.11 22.19 1.98
C MET A 321 -45.53 21.72 1.73
N ALA A 322 -46.49 22.54 2.14
CA ALA A 322 -47.91 22.34 1.84
C ALA A 322 -48.21 22.67 0.37
N THR A 323 -48.96 21.79 -0.29
CA THR A 323 -49.52 22.03 -1.62
C THR A 323 -50.84 22.78 -1.49
N ALA A 324 -51.01 23.88 -2.23
CA ALA A 324 -52.25 24.66 -2.20
C ALA A 324 -53.35 23.93 -2.99
N SER A 325 -54.43 23.52 -2.32
CA SER A 325 -55.57 22.87 -2.99
C SER A 325 -56.45 23.92 -3.69
N ALA A 326 -56.80 23.65 -4.95
CA ALA A 326 -57.61 24.56 -5.76
C ALA A 326 -59.12 24.38 -5.49
N ALA A 327 -59.57 24.74 -4.29
CA ALA A 327 -60.98 24.68 -3.91
C ALA A 327 -61.79 25.85 -4.53
N LYS A 328 -62.67 25.54 -5.50
CA LYS A 328 -63.68 26.49 -5.99
C LYS A 328 -64.84 26.59 -4.99
N GLY A 329 -65.04 27.73 -4.31
CA GLY A 329 -66.25 27.91 -3.50
C GLY A 329 -66.37 29.21 -2.69
N LYS A 330 -67.14 30.17 -3.22
CA LYS A 330 -67.86 31.29 -2.59
C LYS A 330 -67.20 32.17 -1.49
N THR A 331 -67.42 33.47 -1.66
CA THR A 331 -66.95 34.59 -0.83
C THR A 331 -67.60 34.70 0.55
N THR A 332 -66.78 34.90 1.58
CA THR A 332 -67.05 35.77 2.74
C THR A 332 -65.80 36.60 3.06
N ARG A 333 -65.97 37.86 3.50
CA ARG A 333 -64.86 38.76 3.85
C ARG A 333 -64.52 38.64 5.34
N ALA A 334 -63.31 38.20 5.67
CA ALA A 334 -62.62 38.51 6.94
C ALA A 334 -61.11 38.27 6.77
N ASP A 335 -60.30 39.09 7.45
CA ASP A 335 -58.83 39.12 7.56
C ASP A 335 -57.93 38.92 6.32
N LYS A 336 -57.05 39.92 6.12
CA LYS A 336 -55.80 39.78 5.37
C LYS A 336 -54.65 39.65 6.39
N GLY A 337 -54.35 38.43 6.80
CA GLY A 337 -53.05 38.07 7.38
C GLY A 337 -52.17 37.42 6.32
N ASP A 338 -50.84 37.58 6.43
CA ASP A 338 -49.89 36.89 5.56
C ASP A 338 -49.96 35.36 5.78
N GLU A 339 -50.58 34.64 4.85
CA GLU A 339 -50.34 33.20 4.67
C GLU A 339 -49.04 32.99 3.87
N ASP A 340 -47.94 33.43 4.45
CA ASP A 340 -46.59 33.14 3.99
C ASP A 340 -46.37 31.61 4.14
N LYS A 341 -46.02 30.91 3.05
CA LYS A 341 -45.99 29.43 3.04
C LYS A 341 -44.89 28.90 3.96
N GLN A 342 -45.27 28.58 5.20
CA GLN A 342 -44.35 28.19 6.26
C GLN A 342 -43.61 26.89 5.90
N ILE A 343 -42.27 26.94 5.87
CA ILE A 343 -41.42 25.75 5.73
C ILE A 343 -41.64 24.90 6.98
N ALA A 344 -42.11 23.66 6.80
CA ALA A 344 -42.33 22.72 7.88
C ALA A 344 -41.30 21.59 7.80
N PHE A 345 -40.98 20.97 8.94
CA PHE A 345 -40.06 19.82 9.01
C PHE A 345 -38.71 20.10 8.32
N HIS A 346 -37.99 21.14 8.76
CA HIS A 346 -36.71 21.52 8.17
C HIS A 346 -35.57 20.73 8.82
N GLY A 347 -34.94 19.85 8.05
CA GLY A 347 -33.77 19.06 8.43
C GLY A 347 -32.55 19.33 7.55
N VAL A 348 -31.40 18.82 7.98
CA VAL A 348 -30.11 18.92 7.27
C VAL A 348 -29.29 17.65 7.49
N ALA A 349 -28.78 17.08 6.39
CA ALA A 349 -27.74 16.05 6.41
C ALA A 349 -26.39 16.70 6.06
N TYR A 350 -25.30 16.15 6.61
CA TYR A 350 -23.94 16.67 6.44
C TYR A 350 -23.08 15.68 5.63
N VAL A 351 -23.13 15.78 4.30
CA VAL A 351 -22.42 14.85 3.40
C VAL A 351 -20.91 15.13 3.43
N ASN A 352 -20.10 14.13 3.79
CA ASN A 352 -18.64 14.26 3.77
C ASN A 352 -18.12 14.14 2.33
N MET A 353 -17.88 15.27 1.67
CA MET A 353 -17.38 15.32 0.28
C MET A 353 -15.88 15.01 0.17
N MET A 354 -15.17 14.87 1.29
CA MET A 354 -13.70 14.80 1.32
C MET A 354 -13.12 13.69 0.45
N HIS A 355 -13.82 12.55 0.32
CA HIS A 355 -13.30 11.40 -0.44
C HIS A 355 -13.17 11.69 -1.95
N LEU A 356 -13.88 12.68 -2.51
CA LEU A 356 -13.67 13.10 -3.91
C LEU A 356 -12.29 13.74 -4.15
N LEU A 357 -11.58 14.19 -3.10
CA LEU A 357 -10.20 14.68 -3.20
C LEU A 357 -9.16 13.55 -3.12
N CYS A 358 -9.57 12.30 -2.89
CA CYS A 358 -8.67 11.15 -2.92
C CYS A 358 -8.29 10.80 -4.38
N PRO A 359 -7.01 10.56 -4.69
CA PRO A 359 -6.57 10.29 -6.07
C PRO A 359 -7.34 9.14 -6.75
N GLY A 360 -7.99 9.43 -7.86
CA GLY A 360 -8.78 8.48 -8.66
C GLY A 360 -10.21 8.22 -8.19
N VAL A 361 -10.64 8.78 -7.06
CA VAL A 361 -12.04 8.63 -6.60
C VAL A 361 -12.96 9.49 -7.47
N LYS A 362 -13.98 8.85 -8.04
CA LYS A 362 -14.99 9.48 -8.90
C LYS A 362 -16.36 9.62 -8.24
N GLN A 363 -16.63 8.87 -7.17
CA GLN A 363 -17.97 8.67 -6.64
C GLN A 363 -17.93 8.64 -5.11
N ILE A 364 -18.98 9.18 -4.51
CA ILE A 364 -19.37 9.02 -3.11
C ILE A 364 -20.80 8.48 -3.12
N ARG A 365 -21.10 7.44 -2.36
CA ARG A 365 -22.49 6.98 -2.15
C ARG A 365 -22.67 6.55 -0.70
N GLY A 366 -23.73 7.01 -0.05
CA GLY A 366 -24.02 6.49 1.28
C GLY A 366 -25.26 7.03 1.98
N ALA A 367 -25.39 6.56 3.21
CA ALA A 367 -26.45 6.89 4.15
C ALA A 367 -26.03 8.01 5.12
N PHE A 368 -26.68 9.16 5.04
CA PHE A 368 -26.35 10.35 5.83
C PHE A 368 -27.49 10.67 6.81
N ARG A 369 -27.20 10.73 8.11
CA ARG A 369 -28.20 11.05 9.15
C ARG A 369 -28.72 12.48 8.97
N VAL A 370 -30.02 12.66 9.18
CA VAL A 370 -30.70 13.96 9.11
C VAL A 370 -30.88 14.51 10.52
N PHE A 371 -30.35 15.71 10.73
CA PHE A 371 -30.51 16.49 11.96
C PHE A 371 -31.53 17.61 11.73
N ASN A 372 -32.14 18.15 12.78
CA ASN A 372 -33.02 19.32 12.61
C ASN A 372 -32.21 20.56 12.23
N TYR A 373 -32.74 21.39 11.33
CA TYR A 373 -32.01 22.54 10.82
C TYR A 373 -31.78 23.60 11.92
N GLN A 374 -30.51 23.92 12.18
CA GLN A 374 -30.11 25.01 13.05
C GLN A 374 -29.05 25.87 12.34
N GLY A 375 -29.43 27.06 11.88
CA GLY A 375 -28.54 27.91 11.06
C GLY A 375 -27.17 28.23 11.69
N LYS A 376 -27.09 28.29 13.04
CA LYS A 376 -25.80 28.45 13.74
C LYS A 376 -24.90 27.21 13.61
N GLU A 377 -25.46 26.02 13.75
CA GLU A 377 -24.74 24.75 13.69
C GLU A 377 -24.32 24.45 12.25
N VAL A 378 -25.22 24.69 11.28
CA VAL A 378 -24.91 24.60 9.84
C VAL A 378 -23.75 25.54 9.51
N PHE A 379 -23.82 26.83 9.89
CA PHE A 379 -22.71 27.76 9.66
C PHE A 379 -21.40 27.34 10.34
N GLN A 380 -21.44 26.75 11.53
CA GLN A 380 -20.24 26.24 12.20
C GLN A 380 -19.64 25.02 11.47
N LYS A 381 -20.48 24.08 11.02
CA LYS A 381 -20.06 22.82 10.39
C LYS A 381 -19.70 22.95 8.91
N THR A 382 -20.30 23.90 8.17
CA THR A 382 -20.17 23.98 6.70
C THR A 382 -19.86 25.39 6.17
N ARG A 383 -19.91 26.44 7.01
CA ARG A 383 -19.75 27.87 6.66
C ARG A 383 -20.84 28.48 5.76
N PHE A 384 -21.90 27.75 5.43
CA PHE A 384 -23.07 28.31 4.73
C PHE A 384 -23.87 29.22 5.68
N LYS A 385 -24.16 30.45 5.25
CA LYS A 385 -24.71 31.52 6.11
C LYS A 385 -26.24 31.55 6.21
N HIS A 386 -26.94 30.99 5.22
CA HIS A 386 -28.40 31.03 5.08
C HIS A 386 -28.92 29.66 4.63
N SER A 387 -30.21 29.39 4.86
CA SER A 387 -30.85 28.19 4.32
C SER A 387 -30.95 28.27 2.79
N ILE A 388 -30.61 27.18 2.13
CA ILE A 388 -30.70 27.05 0.67
C ILE A 388 -32.14 27.25 0.18
N PHE A 389 -33.14 26.85 0.95
CA PHE A 389 -34.55 27.08 0.62
C PHE A 389 -34.95 28.57 0.64
N ARG A 390 -34.20 29.44 1.33
CA ARG A 390 -34.42 30.90 1.28
C ARG A 390 -34.11 31.46 -0.10
N ASP A 391 -33.03 30.99 -0.72
CA ASP A 391 -32.56 31.44 -2.04
C ASP A 391 -33.42 30.83 -3.17
N CYS A 392 -34.05 29.68 -2.93
CA CYS A 392 -34.96 29.00 -3.87
C CYS A 392 -36.36 29.64 -4.02
N ARG A 393 -36.73 30.68 -3.25
CA ARG A 393 -38.12 31.20 -3.21
C ARG A 393 -38.67 31.60 -4.59
N SER A 394 -37.85 32.20 -5.45
CA SER A 394 -38.21 32.56 -6.82
C SER A 394 -38.49 31.33 -7.72
N GLN A 395 -37.69 30.27 -7.60
CA GLN A 395 -37.89 28.98 -8.29
C GLN A 395 -39.07 28.15 -7.75
N LEU A 396 -39.63 28.56 -6.61
CA LEU A 396 -40.82 27.98 -5.98
C LEU A 396 -42.10 28.78 -6.29
N GLY A 397 -42.01 29.88 -7.05
CA GLY A 397 -43.16 30.69 -7.45
C GLY A 397 -43.81 31.43 -6.29
N LEU A 398 -43.00 31.94 -5.35
CA LEU A 398 -43.46 32.68 -4.17
C LEU A 398 -43.48 34.20 -4.32
N ASP A 399 -42.89 34.75 -5.39
CA ASP A 399 -42.85 36.20 -5.59
C ASP A 399 -44.17 36.73 -6.20
N LYS A 400 -44.94 37.46 -5.41
CA LYS A 400 -46.05 38.32 -5.86
C LYS A 400 -45.98 39.71 -5.22
N GLU A 401 -44.94 40.47 -5.57
CA GLU A 401 -45.03 41.93 -5.56
C GLU A 401 -44.86 42.47 -6.98
N GLY A 402 -45.73 43.41 -7.34
CA GLY A 402 -45.91 43.83 -8.73
C GLY A 402 -44.90 44.89 -9.16
N PHE A 403 -44.02 44.54 -10.11
CA PHE A 403 -43.31 45.53 -10.91
C PHE A 403 -44.30 46.22 -11.87
N GLN A 404 -44.81 47.39 -11.48
CA GLN A 404 -45.34 48.35 -12.45
C GLN A 404 -44.19 49.13 -13.08
N THR A 405 -44.06 49.01 -14.40
CA THR A 405 -43.10 49.76 -15.20
C THR A 405 -43.57 51.20 -15.41
N SER A 406 -42.66 52.16 -15.24
CA SER A 406 -42.79 53.51 -15.81
C SER A 406 -41.42 54.03 -16.26
N PRO A 407 -41.33 54.77 -17.37
CA PRO A 407 -40.06 55.20 -17.97
C PRO A 407 -39.46 56.43 -17.26
N PRO A 408 -38.15 56.68 -17.39
CA PRO A 408 -37.46 57.70 -16.61
C PRO A 408 -37.74 59.12 -17.10
N SER A 409 -37.86 60.07 -16.17
CA SER A 409 -37.76 61.51 -16.46
C SER A 409 -36.84 62.22 -15.46
N ARG A 410 -36.14 63.24 -15.94
CA ARG A 410 -35.07 63.97 -15.22
C ARG A 410 -35.63 64.88 -14.12
N ALA A 411 -34.96 64.92 -12.97
CA ALA A 411 -34.82 66.14 -12.16
C ALA A 411 -33.49 66.12 -11.36
N VAL A 412 -32.94 67.31 -11.10
CA VAL A 412 -31.61 67.58 -10.49
C VAL A 412 -31.83 68.38 -9.18
N PRO A 413 -30.91 68.37 -8.18
CA PRO A 413 -31.28 68.43 -6.76
C PRO A 413 -30.99 69.77 -6.04
N SER A 414 -31.38 69.84 -4.75
CA SER A 414 -30.95 70.81 -3.73
C SER A 414 -30.81 70.08 -2.37
N LYS A 415 -29.69 70.12 -1.63
CA LYS A 415 -29.10 71.23 -0.81
C LYS A 415 -30.05 71.70 0.31
N ALA A 416 -29.64 71.92 1.57
CA ALA A 416 -28.35 71.74 2.29
C ALA A 416 -28.65 71.55 3.82
N VAL A 417 -27.71 71.20 4.71
CA VAL A 417 -26.94 72.08 5.65
C VAL A 417 -26.19 71.09 6.61
N LYS A 418 -24.85 71.02 6.74
CA LYS A 418 -23.88 71.86 7.52
C LYS A 418 -24.18 71.93 9.04
N GLU A 419 -23.26 71.89 10.00
CA GLU A 419 -21.77 71.99 10.03
C GLU A 419 -21.22 71.44 11.38
N ASP A 420 -19.95 70.99 11.43
CA ASP A 420 -18.91 71.10 12.52
C ASP A 420 -19.28 70.90 14.04
N LYS A 421 -18.48 70.37 15.01
CA LYS A 421 -17.04 70.03 15.21
C LYS A 421 -16.80 69.42 16.64
N ASP A 422 -15.63 68.99 17.17
CA ASP A 422 -14.25 68.70 16.71
C ASP A 422 -13.52 67.69 17.67
N SER A 423 -12.31 67.25 17.28
CA SER A 423 -11.11 66.82 18.06
C SER A 423 -11.07 65.66 19.10
N ALA A 424 -10.20 64.67 18.75
CA ALA A 424 -9.31 63.79 19.57
C ALA A 424 -9.92 62.76 20.57
N THR A 425 -9.45 61.51 20.69
CA THR A 425 -8.12 60.91 20.39
C THR A 425 -8.25 59.48 19.83
N VAL A 426 -7.25 58.96 19.11
CA VAL A 426 -7.33 57.72 18.30
C VAL A 426 -7.20 56.43 19.12
N SER A 427 -8.20 55.54 19.01
CA SER A 427 -8.06 54.10 19.23
C SER A 427 -8.91 53.34 18.20
N ILE A 428 -8.37 52.25 17.64
CA ILE A 428 -9.05 51.47 16.58
C ILE A 428 -9.81 50.31 17.23
N SER A 429 -11.15 50.41 17.30
CA SER A 429 -12.01 49.26 17.61
C SER A 429 -13.39 49.34 16.95
N LEU A 430 -13.71 48.30 16.17
CA LEU A 430 -15.04 47.67 15.98
C LEU A 430 -16.30 48.57 16.01
N CYS A 431 -16.86 48.87 14.83
CA CYS A 431 -18.26 49.30 14.70
C CYS A 431 -19.22 48.10 14.67
N GLN A 432 -19.89 47.85 15.81
CA GLN A 432 -21.37 47.73 15.85
C GLN A 432 -21.97 49.15 15.82
N PRO A 433 -23.30 49.39 15.68
CA PRO A 433 -24.45 48.46 15.68
C PRO A 433 -25.27 48.59 14.35
N TRP A 434 -26.48 48.04 14.15
CA TRP A 434 -27.74 48.30 14.85
C TRP A 434 -28.53 47.01 15.13
N LEU A 435 -28.91 46.82 16.38
CA LEU A 435 -29.86 45.81 16.82
C LEU A 435 -31.27 46.43 16.87
N GLN A 436 -32.17 46.11 15.94
CA GLN A 436 -33.61 46.32 16.14
C GLN A 436 -34.46 45.31 15.35
N THR A 437 -34.68 44.17 16.00
CA THR A 437 -35.96 43.42 16.03
C THR A 437 -36.82 43.37 14.75
N ALA A 438 -36.57 42.34 13.94
CA ALA A 438 -37.65 41.59 13.29
C ALA A 438 -37.60 40.13 13.78
N ARG A 439 -38.36 39.81 14.84
CA ARG A 439 -38.48 38.44 15.35
C ARG A 439 -39.45 37.64 14.46
N HIS A 440 -39.01 37.23 13.28
CA HIS A 440 -39.65 36.08 12.61
C HIS A 440 -39.25 34.81 13.37
N ARG A 441 -40.12 34.42 14.32
CA ARG A 441 -40.07 33.08 14.91
C ARG A 441 -40.56 32.08 13.85
N GLU A 442 -39.63 31.40 13.19
CA GLU A 442 -39.91 30.12 12.57
C GLU A 442 -40.23 29.11 13.69
N GLN A 443 -41.50 29.05 14.11
CA GLN A 443 -41.97 28.06 15.08
C GLN A 443 -42.07 26.70 14.39
N CYS A 444 -40.94 25.99 14.36
CA CYS A 444 -40.92 24.57 14.01
C CYS A 444 -41.58 23.78 15.14
N LEU A 445 -42.68 23.07 14.84
CA LEU A 445 -43.43 22.29 15.83
C LEU A 445 -42.62 21.06 16.24
N SER A 446 -42.21 21.03 17.52
CA SER A 446 -41.33 20.06 18.20
C SER A 446 -39.89 19.95 17.65
N PRO A 447 -38.85 20.21 18.48
CA PRO A 447 -37.49 20.48 17.99
C PRO A 447 -36.58 19.25 17.77
N GLN A 448 -37.08 18.01 17.92
CA GLN A 448 -36.23 16.80 17.95
C GLN A 448 -36.64 15.66 16.98
N GLN A 449 -37.72 15.81 16.21
CA GLN A 449 -38.35 14.72 15.44
C GLN A 449 -37.45 13.89 14.50
N TYR A 450 -36.61 14.51 13.65
CA TYR A 450 -35.76 13.72 12.73
C TYR A 450 -34.65 12.95 13.46
N SER A 451 -34.14 13.50 14.56
CA SER A 451 -33.11 12.86 15.38
C SER A 451 -33.68 11.77 16.29
N GLU A 452 -34.91 11.95 16.79
CA GLU A 452 -35.67 10.90 17.52
C GLU A 452 -36.03 9.72 16.61
N ALA A 453 -36.45 9.99 15.37
CA ALA A 453 -36.80 8.95 14.39
C ALA A 453 -35.57 8.27 13.77
N GLY A 454 -34.36 8.79 13.97
CA GLY A 454 -33.14 8.28 13.33
C GLY A 454 -33.12 8.44 11.80
N THR A 455 -33.82 9.46 11.27
CA THR A 455 -34.01 9.64 9.82
C THR A 455 -32.68 9.77 9.08
N PHE A 456 -32.56 9.10 7.93
CA PHE A 456 -31.38 9.20 7.07
C PHE A 456 -31.74 9.30 5.58
N LEU A 457 -30.88 9.98 4.81
CA LEU A 457 -30.95 10.10 3.36
C LEU A 457 -29.92 9.18 2.71
N VAL A 458 -30.34 8.44 1.68
CA VAL A 458 -29.41 7.72 0.79
C VAL A 458 -29.25 8.51 -0.49
N MET A 459 -28.01 8.86 -0.82
CA MET A 459 -27.67 9.58 -2.04
C MET A 459 -26.30 9.20 -2.60
N GLU A 460 -26.15 9.40 -3.90
CA GLU A 460 -24.94 9.18 -4.69
C GLU A 460 -24.50 10.51 -5.33
N ILE A 461 -23.21 10.79 -5.29
CA ILE A 461 -22.56 11.97 -5.89
C ILE A 461 -21.41 11.44 -6.74
N LYS A 462 -21.54 11.54 -8.06
CA LYS A 462 -20.66 10.91 -9.04
C LYS A 462 -20.14 11.93 -10.05
N LEU A 463 -18.87 11.80 -10.38
CA LEU A 463 -18.14 12.60 -11.36
C LEU A 463 -17.68 11.72 -12.53
N ASP A 464 -17.70 12.26 -13.75
CA ASP A 464 -17.13 11.57 -14.92
C ASP A 464 -15.60 11.40 -14.79
N LYS A 465 -14.92 12.43 -14.26
CA LYS A 465 -13.47 12.46 -14.02
C LYS A 465 -13.19 12.66 -12.53
N PRO A 466 -12.15 12.04 -11.94
CA PRO A 466 -11.83 12.25 -10.54
C PRO A 466 -11.33 13.68 -10.33
N LEU A 467 -11.62 14.32 -9.19
CA LEU A 467 -11.12 15.68 -8.94
C LEU A 467 -9.58 15.68 -8.88
N VAL A 468 -9.00 14.68 -8.23
CA VAL A 468 -7.56 14.44 -8.23
C VAL A 468 -7.27 13.19 -9.07
N PRO A 469 -6.54 13.29 -10.20
CA PRO A 469 -6.17 12.12 -10.98
C PRO A 469 -5.24 11.19 -10.17
N LYS A 470 -5.42 9.88 -10.30
CA LYS A 470 -4.46 8.89 -9.79
C LYS A 470 -3.27 8.84 -10.76
N ARG A 471 -2.04 8.79 -10.26
CA ARG A 471 -0.84 8.55 -11.08
C ARG A 471 -0.98 7.18 -11.76
N LEU A 472 -0.57 7.09 -13.03
CA LEU A 472 -0.65 5.85 -13.80
C LEU A 472 0.44 4.86 -13.35
N ARG A 473 0.16 3.56 -13.43
CA ARG A 473 1.10 2.50 -12.99
C ARG A 473 2.39 2.56 -13.82
N GLU A 474 2.26 2.81 -15.11
CA GLU A 474 3.36 2.95 -16.07
C GLU A 474 4.23 4.16 -15.73
N GLU A 475 3.62 5.26 -15.27
CA GLU A 475 4.34 6.46 -14.82
C GLU A 475 5.12 6.19 -13.53
N LEU A 476 4.52 5.52 -12.54
CA LEU A 476 5.17 5.14 -11.29
C LEU A 476 6.35 4.18 -11.51
N ILE A 477 6.18 3.17 -12.38
CA ILE A 477 7.27 2.25 -12.76
C ILE A 477 8.39 3.02 -13.47
N ARG A 478 8.06 3.96 -14.37
CA ARG A 478 9.07 4.79 -15.05
C ARG A 478 9.83 5.66 -14.05
N ARG A 479 9.15 6.35 -13.12
CA ARG A 479 9.77 7.17 -12.07
C ARG A 479 10.68 6.35 -11.16
N VAL A 480 10.27 5.16 -10.70
CA VAL A 480 11.14 4.27 -9.91
C VAL A 480 12.40 3.85 -10.69
N LYS A 481 12.27 3.61 -12.00
CA LYS A 481 13.42 3.31 -12.87
C LYS A 481 14.32 4.53 -13.13
N GLU A 482 13.77 5.74 -13.14
CA GLU A 482 14.52 7.00 -13.21
C GLU A 482 15.30 7.27 -11.91
N LEU A 483 14.70 6.97 -10.74
CA LEU A 483 15.34 7.06 -9.42
C LEU A 483 16.43 6.00 -9.21
N ILE A 484 16.30 4.83 -9.84
CA ILE A 484 17.22 3.70 -9.67
C ILE A 484 17.72 3.25 -11.06
N PRO A 485 18.64 4.00 -11.68
CA PRO A 485 19.26 3.56 -12.92
C PRO A 485 20.08 2.28 -12.67
N PRO A 486 20.03 1.28 -13.56
CA PRO A 486 20.83 0.08 -13.41
C PRO A 486 22.32 0.47 -13.40
N ARG A 487 23.06 0.00 -12.39
CA ARG A 487 24.49 0.27 -12.27
C ARG A 487 25.17 -0.20 -13.57
N PRO A 488 25.94 0.67 -14.27
CA PRO A 488 26.66 0.23 -15.46
C PRO A 488 27.55 -0.96 -15.08
N GLU A 489 27.55 -2.02 -15.90
CA GLU A 489 28.36 -3.20 -15.63
C GLU A 489 29.81 -2.75 -15.40
N LEU A 490 30.36 -3.04 -14.22
CA LEU A 490 31.76 -2.81 -13.95
C LEU A 490 32.54 -3.59 -15.01
N PRO A 491 33.38 -2.94 -15.83
CA PRO A 491 34.08 -3.63 -16.90
C PRO A 491 34.88 -4.79 -16.29
N ARG A 492 34.78 -5.99 -16.91
CA ARG A 492 35.37 -7.25 -16.43
C ARG A 492 36.90 -7.22 -16.44
N ARG A 493 37.50 -6.39 -15.59
CA ARG A 493 38.94 -6.07 -15.53
C ARG A 493 39.79 -7.17 -14.88
N THR A 494 39.18 -8.21 -14.32
CA THR A 494 39.89 -9.31 -13.63
C THR A 494 40.39 -10.42 -14.57
N GLU A 495 39.86 -10.53 -15.78
CA GLU A 495 40.19 -11.62 -16.71
C GLU A 495 41.58 -11.43 -17.35
N GLY A 496 41.95 -10.19 -17.68
CA GLY A 496 43.29 -9.84 -18.19
C GLY A 496 44.41 -10.13 -17.19
N ALA A 497 44.22 -9.74 -15.92
CA ALA A 497 45.15 -10.02 -14.84
C ALA A 497 45.32 -11.52 -14.56
N LYS A 498 44.22 -12.28 -14.48
CA LYS A 498 44.27 -13.75 -14.32
C LYS A 498 45.03 -14.41 -15.48
N LYS A 499 44.71 -14.04 -16.72
CA LYS A 499 45.39 -14.54 -17.93
C LYS A 499 46.87 -14.17 -17.97
N ALA A 500 47.27 -13.02 -17.45
CA ALA A 500 48.68 -12.63 -17.32
C ALA A 500 49.44 -13.51 -16.31
N VAL A 501 48.81 -13.88 -15.19
CA VAL A 501 49.38 -14.80 -14.19
C VAL A 501 49.46 -16.22 -14.74
N GLU A 502 48.43 -16.71 -15.44
CA GLU A 502 48.46 -18.01 -16.12
C GLU A 502 49.56 -18.09 -17.19
N ASP A 503 49.74 -17.04 -17.99
CA ASP A 503 50.81 -16.96 -18.98
C ASP A 503 52.20 -16.92 -18.31
N TYR A 504 52.33 -16.30 -17.14
CA TYR A 504 53.56 -16.31 -16.34
C TYR A 504 53.85 -17.71 -15.77
N HIS A 505 52.85 -18.38 -15.17
CA HIS A 505 52.97 -19.77 -14.70
C HIS A 505 53.42 -20.70 -15.84
N LYS A 506 52.75 -20.67 -17.00
CA LYS A 506 53.13 -21.48 -18.18
C LYS A 506 54.56 -21.24 -18.63
N ARG A 507 55.06 -19.99 -18.59
CA ARG A 507 56.45 -19.68 -18.94
C ARG A 507 57.43 -20.22 -17.90
N ILE A 508 57.13 -20.14 -16.62
CA ILE A 508 57.97 -20.73 -15.56
C ILE A 508 58.03 -22.24 -15.69
N THR A 509 56.89 -22.92 -15.88
CA THR A 509 56.85 -24.37 -16.11
C THR A 509 57.72 -24.75 -17.32
N ASN A 510 57.61 -24.03 -18.44
CA ASN A 510 58.43 -24.29 -19.62
C ASN A 510 59.94 -24.06 -19.38
N VAL A 511 60.32 -23.01 -18.65
CA VAL A 511 61.72 -22.74 -18.29
C VAL A 511 62.25 -23.83 -17.34
N ALA A 512 61.48 -24.23 -16.33
CA ALA A 512 61.84 -25.28 -15.39
C ALA A 512 62.02 -26.63 -16.08
N VAL A 513 61.09 -27.03 -16.97
CA VAL A 513 61.20 -28.25 -17.78
C VAL A 513 62.41 -28.19 -18.72
N ALA A 514 62.70 -27.03 -19.32
CA ALA A 514 63.88 -26.85 -20.15
C ALA A 514 65.18 -27.03 -19.34
N ILE A 515 65.33 -26.33 -18.21
CA ILE A 515 66.50 -26.45 -17.30
C ILE A 515 66.66 -27.91 -16.82
N LEU A 516 65.57 -28.57 -16.45
CA LEU A 516 65.57 -29.96 -16.00
C LEU A 516 65.96 -30.95 -17.12
N ARG A 517 65.65 -30.64 -18.40
CA ARG A 517 66.15 -31.40 -19.54
C ARG A 517 67.65 -31.21 -19.74
N GLU A 518 68.15 -29.96 -19.72
CA GLU A 518 69.59 -29.66 -19.83
C GLU A 518 70.38 -30.34 -18.70
N TYR A 519 69.86 -30.32 -17.48
CA TYR A 519 70.42 -31.03 -16.33
C TYR A 519 70.48 -32.56 -16.56
N ARG A 520 69.42 -33.16 -17.11
CA ARG A 520 69.39 -34.58 -17.48
C ARG A 520 70.35 -34.91 -18.65
N GLU A 521 70.56 -34.01 -19.60
CA GLU A 521 71.52 -34.19 -20.69
C GLU A 521 72.98 -34.14 -20.19
N LEU A 522 73.29 -33.23 -19.25
CA LEU A 522 74.63 -33.07 -18.68
C LEU A 522 74.98 -34.14 -17.63
N PHE A 523 74.03 -34.53 -16.76
CA PHE A 523 74.31 -35.36 -15.58
C PHE A 523 73.53 -36.70 -15.54
N GLY A 524 72.49 -36.86 -16.35
CA GLY A 524 71.55 -37.99 -16.28
C GLY A 524 72.08 -39.37 -16.68
N LYS A 525 73.37 -39.49 -17.03
CA LYS A 525 74.05 -40.79 -17.22
C LYS A 525 74.76 -41.31 -15.95
N GLN A 526 74.76 -40.54 -14.86
CA GLN A 526 75.27 -40.94 -13.55
C GLN A 526 74.15 -40.83 -12.51
N LEU A 527 73.37 -41.90 -12.36
CA LEU A 527 72.50 -42.12 -11.21
C LEU A 527 73.24 -43.04 -10.23
N PRO A 528 73.68 -42.56 -9.06
CA PRO A 528 74.13 -43.43 -7.97
C PRO A 528 72.93 -44.10 -7.30
N ASP A 529 73.06 -45.37 -6.91
CA ASP A 529 72.07 -46.04 -6.09
C ASP A 529 71.97 -45.38 -4.70
N GLN A 530 70.77 -44.86 -4.39
CA GLN A 530 70.21 -44.63 -3.04
C GLN A 530 71.17 -44.16 -1.92
N GLY A 531 72.06 -43.21 -2.22
CA GLY A 531 72.84 -42.45 -1.25
C GLY A 531 72.62 -40.95 -1.43
N ALA A 532 72.47 -40.20 -0.34
CA ALA A 532 72.31 -38.75 -0.39
C ALA A 532 73.52 -38.10 -1.09
N LEU A 533 73.28 -37.27 -2.13
CA LEU A 533 74.35 -36.53 -2.78
C LEU A 533 74.97 -35.54 -1.80
N ASP A 534 76.30 -35.54 -1.73
CA ASP A 534 77.06 -34.60 -0.91
C ASP A 534 76.80 -33.15 -1.38
N HIS A 535 76.67 -32.21 -0.44
CA HIS A 535 76.24 -30.84 -0.75
C HIS A 535 77.23 -30.14 -1.71
N LYS A 536 78.51 -30.51 -1.63
CA LYS A 536 79.57 -29.99 -2.52
C LYS A 536 79.42 -30.46 -3.97
N THR A 537 79.02 -31.70 -4.22
CA THR A 537 78.80 -32.18 -5.60
C THR A 537 77.58 -31.54 -6.24
N LEU A 538 76.52 -31.25 -5.45
CA LEU A 538 75.38 -30.47 -5.93
C LEU A 538 75.75 -29.02 -6.28
N GLU A 539 76.62 -28.37 -5.49
CA GLU A 539 77.13 -27.03 -5.82
C GLU A 539 78.02 -27.02 -7.07
N GLU A 540 78.87 -28.03 -7.25
CA GLU A 540 79.70 -28.17 -8.46
C GLU A 540 78.85 -28.43 -9.71
N GLN A 541 77.85 -29.33 -9.63
CA GLN A 541 76.89 -29.60 -10.70
C GLN A 541 76.07 -28.34 -11.05
N LYS A 542 75.62 -27.58 -10.03
CA LYS A 542 74.94 -26.30 -10.23
C LYS A 542 75.83 -25.28 -10.94
N ARG A 543 77.08 -25.11 -10.51
CA ARG A 543 78.05 -24.21 -11.17
C ARG A 543 78.29 -24.58 -12.62
N GLN A 544 78.40 -25.86 -12.92
CA GLN A 544 78.58 -26.36 -14.29
C GLN A 544 77.33 -26.15 -15.16
N LEU A 545 76.13 -26.36 -14.59
CA LEU A 545 74.86 -26.05 -15.26
C LEU A 545 74.72 -24.54 -15.53
N ASP A 546 75.00 -23.70 -14.53
CA ASP A 546 74.95 -22.24 -14.64
C ASP A 546 75.96 -21.73 -15.69
N TYR A 547 77.16 -22.34 -15.78
CA TYR A 547 78.12 -22.05 -16.84
C TYR A 547 77.54 -22.37 -18.23
N GLU A 548 77.03 -23.59 -18.43
CA GLU A 548 76.53 -24.05 -19.73
C GLU A 548 75.27 -23.28 -20.18
N LEU A 549 74.37 -22.94 -19.26
CA LEU A 549 73.21 -22.11 -19.56
C LEU A 549 73.59 -20.67 -19.98
N ASN A 550 74.71 -20.15 -19.49
CA ASN A 550 75.22 -18.84 -19.87
C ASN A 550 76.01 -18.87 -21.19
N THR A 551 76.89 -19.86 -21.41
CA THR A 551 77.67 -19.98 -22.67
C THR A 551 76.79 -20.32 -23.88
N SER A 552 75.78 -21.17 -23.70
CA SER A 552 74.83 -21.54 -24.76
C SER A 552 73.79 -20.44 -25.07
N GLY A 553 73.76 -19.35 -24.30
CA GLY A 553 72.77 -18.27 -24.42
C GLY A 553 71.35 -18.63 -23.97
N LYS A 554 71.10 -19.88 -23.53
CA LYS A 554 69.78 -20.35 -23.06
C LYS A 554 69.27 -19.54 -21.88
N TYR A 555 70.13 -19.16 -20.94
CA TYR A 555 69.82 -18.27 -19.82
C TYR A 555 69.23 -16.92 -20.27
N PHE A 556 69.83 -16.29 -21.29
CA PHE A 556 69.35 -15.01 -21.83
C PHE A 556 67.98 -15.18 -22.52
N ALA A 557 67.77 -16.28 -23.24
CA ALA A 557 66.49 -16.60 -23.86
C ALA A 557 65.37 -16.78 -22.83
N PHE A 558 65.63 -17.46 -21.70
CA PHE A 558 64.66 -17.59 -20.60
C PHE A 558 64.33 -16.23 -19.97
N LYS A 559 65.35 -15.40 -19.74
CA LYS A 559 65.20 -14.05 -19.16
C LYS A 559 64.31 -13.14 -20.00
N GLU A 560 64.50 -13.12 -21.33
CA GLU A 560 63.69 -12.28 -22.23
C GLU A 560 62.26 -12.82 -22.38
N GLN A 561 62.04 -14.14 -22.31
CA GLN A 561 60.69 -14.72 -22.28
C GLN A 561 59.92 -14.39 -21.00
N LEU A 562 60.56 -14.47 -19.83
CA LEU A 562 59.94 -14.12 -18.55
C LEU A 562 59.61 -12.62 -18.47
N LYS A 563 60.50 -11.76 -18.96
CA LYS A 563 60.31 -10.30 -19.05
C LYS A 563 59.00 -9.91 -19.73
N TYR A 564 58.60 -10.57 -20.82
CA TYR A 564 57.32 -10.28 -21.49
C TYR A 564 56.11 -10.57 -20.58
N SER A 565 56.10 -11.73 -19.92
CA SER A 565 55.03 -12.08 -18.96
C SER A 565 55.01 -11.16 -17.74
N VAL A 566 56.18 -10.76 -17.22
CA VAL A 566 56.28 -9.79 -16.12
C VAL A 566 55.75 -8.41 -16.54
N VAL A 567 56.12 -7.90 -17.72
CA VAL A 567 55.58 -6.64 -18.23
C VAL A 567 54.06 -6.72 -18.42
N LYS A 568 53.54 -7.88 -18.84
CA LYS A 568 52.09 -8.11 -18.92
C LYS A 568 51.43 -8.07 -17.54
N ILE A 569 52.02 -8.68 -16.51
CA ILE A 569 51.53 -8.57 -15.11
C ILE A 569 51.56 -7.12 -14.62
N VAL A 570 52.64 -6.37 -14.86
CA VAL A 570 52.76 -4.96 -14.45
C VAL A 570 51.68 -4.07 -15.11
N ARG A 571 51.34 -4.35 -16.37
CA ARG A 571 50.28 -3.65 -17.10
C ARG A 571 48.87 -4.07 -16.67
N GLU A 572 48.59 -5.38 -16.60
CA GLU A 572 47.23 -5.92 -16.40
C GLU A 572 46.81 -5.99 -14.93
N LYS A 573 47.75 -6.28 -14.00
CA LYS A 573 47.48 -6.39 -12.56
C LYS A 573 47.73 -5.06 -11.84
N TYR A 574 48.89 -4.45 -12.06
CA TYR A 574 49.33 -3.26 -11.33
C TYR A 574 48.96 -1.94 -12.01
N LEU A 575 48.47 -1.98 -13.26
CA LEU A 575 48.05 -0.82 -14.06
C LEU A 575 49.13 0.28 -14.18
N LYS A 576 50.42 -0.07 -14.00
CA LYS A 576 51.54 0.87 -14.10
C LYS A 576 52.00 0.99 -15.55
N THR A 577 51.49 2.01 -16.24
CA THR A 577 51.86 2.37 -17.62
C THR A 577 52.74 3.62 -17.73
N THR A 578 52.86 4.40 -16.65
CA THR A 578 53.68 5.61 -16.55
C THR A 578 54.95 5.39 -15.73
N ALA A 579 55.92 6.29 -15.86
CA ALA A 579 57.13 6.29 -15.02
C ALA A 579 56.81 6.68 -13.57
N PHE A 580 57.64 6.25 -12.63
CA PHE A 580 57.55 6.62 -11.21
C PHE A 580 58.17 8.00 -10.98
N GLU A 581 57.54 8.79 -10.10
CA GLU A 581 57.96 10.17 -9.81
C GLU A 581 59.17 10.22 -8.85
N THR A 582 59.28 9.25 -7.93
CA THR A 582 60.39 9.16 -6.98
C THR A 582 61.07 7.79 -6.99
N LYS A 583 62.36 7.79 -6.62
CA LYS A 583 63.19 6.57 -6.58
C LYS A 583 62.73 5.59 -5.49
N GLU A 584 62.17 6.10 -4.41
CA GLU A 584 61.63 5.32 -3.28
C GLU A 584 60.35 4.57 -3.68
N GLN A 585 59.42 5.23 -4.40
CA GLN A 585 58.23 4.57 -4.96
C GLN A 585 58.61 3.43 -5.93
N LEU A 586 59.64 3.64 -6.75
CA LEU A 586 60.17 2.59 -7.64
C LEU A 586 60.75 1.42 -6.85
N GLN A 587 61.55 1.66 -5.80
CA GLN A 587 62.12 0.58 -4.97
C GLN A 587 61.05 -0.18 -4.19
N SER A 588 60.06 0.52 -3.62
CA SER A 588 58.90 -0.10 -2.96
C SER A 588 58.13 -1.01 -3.93
N PHE A 589 57.76 -0.48 -5.11
CA PHE A 589 57.07 -1.25 -6.14
C PHE A 589 57.88 -2.46 -6.64
N LEU A 590 59.21 -2.31 -6.82
CA LEU A 590 60.07 -3.42 -7.21
C LEU A 590 60.12 -4.51 -6.14
N SER A 591 60.11 -4.15 -4.84
CA SER A 591 60.07 -5.14 -3.76
C SER A 591 58.74 -5.89 -3.70
N GLU A 592 57.61 -5.18 -3.85
CA GLU A 592 56.27 -5.78 -3.91
C GLU A 592 56.11 -6.71 -5.13
N LEU A 593 56.55 -6.23 -6.31
CA LEU A 593 56.54 -7.02 -7.54
C LEU A 593 57.44 -8.24 -7.43
N TYR A 594 58.63 -8.13 -6.81
CA TYR A 594 59.53 -9.26 -6.61
C TYR A 594 58.91 -10.35 -5.74
N VAL A 595 58.38 -10.00 -4.55
CA VAL A 595 57.69 -10.95 -3.67
C VAL A 595 56.56 -11.65 -4.42
N TYR A 596 55.70 -10.87 -5.08
CA TYR A 596 54.57 -11.39 -5.84
C TYR A 596 54.98 -12.36 -6.97
N LEU A 597 56.05 -12.05 -7.70
CA LEU A 597 56.57 -12.89 -8.78
C LEU A 597 57.25 -14.17 -8.26
N VAL A 598 57.86 -14.13 -7.08
CA VAL A 598 58.46 -15.29 -6.40
C VAL A 598 57.38 -16.21 -5.84
N ASP A 599 56.34 -15.68 -5.18
CA ASP A 599 55.21 -16.48 -4.69
C ASP A 599 54.52 -17.25 -5.83
N HIS A 600 54.22 -16.56 -6.93
CA HIS A 600 53.64 -17.20 -8.12
C HIS A 600 54.60 -18.14 -8.85
N MET A 601 55.92 -17.95 -8.70
CA MET A 601 56.91 -18.92 -9.17
C MET A 601 56.88 -20.19 -8.32
N HIS A 602 56.84 -20.08 -6.99
CA HIS A 602 56.69 -21.25 -6.11
C HIS A 602 55.39 -22.01 -6.38
N ILE A 603 54.26 -21.32 -6.60
CA ILE A 603 53.00 -21.97 -6.99
C ILE A 603 53.15 -22.75 -8.30
N ALA A 604 53.80 -22.18 -9.33
CA ALA A 604 54.00 -22.84 -10.61
C ALA A 604 55.01 -23.99 -10.57
N LEU A 605 56.06 -23.89 -9.74
CA LEU A 605 57.08 -24.93 -9.55
C LEU A 605 56.56 -26.09 -8.69
N ASN A 606 55.89 -25.80 -7.58
CA ASN A 606 55.29 -26.84 -6.73
C ASN A 606 54.27 -27.65 -7.54
N LYS A 607 53.42 -26.98 -8.34
CA LYS A 607 52.49 -27.67 -9.26
C LYS A 607 53.18 -28.53 -10.34
N LEU A 608 54.45 -28.28 -10.67
CA LEU A 608 55.24 -29.10 -11.60
C LEU A 608 55.97 -30.27 -10.89
N LEU A 609 56.28 -30.11 -9.60
CA LEU A 609 57.14 -31.01 -8.83
C LEU A 609 56.36 -31.95 -7.89
N SER A 610 55.09 -31.68 -7.61
CA SER A 610 54.20 -32.60 -6.88
C SER A 610 53.72 -33.75 -7.79
N GLU A 611 54.03 -34.99 -7.42
CA GLU A 611 53.42 -36.20 -8.01
C GLU A 611 52.10 -36.62 -7.32
N GLU A 612 51.72 -35.96 -6.22
CA GLU A 612 50.42 -36.15 -5.58
C GLU A 612 49.40 -35.14 -6.10
N ASP A 613 48.22 -35.64 -6.48
CA ASP A 613 47.03 -34.81 -6.66
C ASP A 613 46.72 -34.14 -5.32
N VAL A 614 47.08 -32.86 -5.20
CA VAL A 614 46.61 -32.00 -4.12
C VAL A 614 45.09 -31.94 -4.24
N PHE A 615 44.40 -32.75 -3.42
CA PHE A 615 42.98 -32.60 -3.20
C PHE A 615 42.74 -31.12 -2.89
N PRO A 616 41.93 -30.40 -3.70
CA PRO A 616 41.60 -29.03 -3.36
C PRO A 616 40.97 -29.07 -1.96
N PRO A 617 41.29 -28.11 -1.07
CA PRO A 617 40.68 -28.06 0.25
C PRO A 617 39.17 -28.14 0.08
N SER A 618 38.54 -29.04 0.84
CA SER A 618 37.11 -29.30 0.73
C SER A 618 36.37 -27.96 0.73
N PRO A 619 35.55 -27.65 -0.30
CA PRO A 619 34.90 -26.35 -0.34
C PRO A 619 34.02 -26.21 0.90
N SER A 620 34.24 -25.16 1.69
CA SER A 620 33.41 -24.89 2.87
C SER A 620 32.01 -24.48 2.41
N TYR A 621 31.16 -25.50 2.27
CA TYR A 621 29.76 -25.37 1.85
C TYR A 621 28.87 -24.80 2.96
N THR A 622 29.36 -23.79 3.69
CA THR A 622 28.59 -22.94 4.60
C THR A 622 27.35 -22.43 3.84
N THR A 623 26.19 -22.96 4.18
CA THR A 623 24.96 -22.72 3.42
C THR A 623 24.51 -21.26 3.62
N MET A 624 23.77 -20.70 2.67
CA MET A 624 23.23 -19.33 2.77
C MET A 624 22.43 -19.06 4.04
N LYS A 625 21.80 -20.10 4.61
CA LYS A 625 21.12 -20.07 5.91
C LYS A 625 22.12 -19.97 7.07
N GLN A 626 23.20 -20.77 7.05
CA GLN A 626 24.27 -20.72 8.05
C GLN A 626 24.99 -19.37 8.05
N LEU A 627 25.28 -18.79 6.88
CA LEU A 627 25.87 -17.43 6.79
C LEU A 627 24.95 -16.34 7.34
N LEU A 628 23.62 -16.48 7.23
CA LEU A 628 22.68 -15.58 7.90
C LEU A 628 22.71 -15.79 9.42
N LEU A 629 22.81 -17.03 9.87
CA LEU A 629 22.89 -17.35 11.29
C LEU A 629 24.16 -16.78 11.92
N PHE A 630 25.33 -16.96 11.29
CA PHE A 630 26.60 -16.38 11.74
C PHE A 630 26.55 -14.84 11.77
N ALA A 631 25.87 -14.21 10.81
CA ALA A 631 25.67 -12.76 10.82
C ALA A 631 24.84 -12.30 12.02
N ARG A 632 23.73 -12.99 12.31
CA ARG A 632 22.88 -12.70 13.48
C ARG A 632 23.55 -13.04 14.82
N GLU A 633 24.39 -14.07 14.88
CA GLU A 633 25.24 -14.38 16.05
C GLU A 633 26.22 -13.24 16.33
N ALA A 634 26.89 -12.73 15.29
CA ALA A 634 27.78 -11.58 15.41
C ALA A 634 27.03 -10.31 15.82
N GLU A 635 25.80 -10.07 15.32
CA GLU A 635 24.93 -8.99 15.83
C GLU A 635 24.60 -9.16 17.32
N ALA A 636 24.17 -10.36 17.74
CA ALA A 636 23.81 -10.65 19.13
C ALA A 636 25.00 -10.54 20.10
N ASN A 637 26.22 -10.70 19.60
CA ASN A 637 27.48 -10.50 20.34
C ASN A 637 28.04 -9.06 20.20
N LYS A 638 27.34 -8.15 19.50
CA LYS A 638 27.73 -6.76 19.18
C LYS A 638 28.99 -6.62 18.29
N ASP A 639 29.41 -7.68 17.61
CA ASP A 639 30.52 -7.71 16.63
C ASP A 639 30.05 -7.30 15.22
N TYR A 640 29.54 -6.08 15.08
CA TYR A 640 28.94 -5.57 13.84
C TYR A 640 29.86 -5.65 12.61
N ASN A 641 31.18 -5.52 12.80
CA ASN A 641 32.15 -5.67 11.71
C ASN A 641 32.14 -7.08 11.11
N LEU A 642 32.04 -8.11 11.95
CA LEU A 642 32.00 -9.51 11.53
C LEU A 642 30.65 -9.85 10.90
N ALA A 643 29.55 -9.37 11.47
CA ALA A 643 28.21 -9.47 10.87
C ALA A 643 28.18 -8.89 9.44
N SER A 644 28.74 -7.68 9.27
CA SER A 644 28.87 -7.01 7.97
C SER A 644 29.71 -7.82 6.96
N VAL A 645 30.71 -8.59 7.41
CA VAL A 645 31.46 -9.53 6.56
C VAL A 645 30.61 -10.72 6.15
N PHE A 646 29.90 -11.38 7.07
CA PHE A 646 29.07 -12.55 6.75
C PHE A 646 27.91 -12.19 5.79
N TYR A 647 27.27 -11.03 5.96
CA TYR A 647 26.28 -10.53 4.99
C TYR A 647 26.88 -10.31 3.59
N LYS A 648 28.06 -9.70 3.51
CA LYS A 648 28.78 -9.51 2.22
C LYS A 648 29.16 -10.85 1.59
N GLN A 649 29.62 -11.83 2.36
CA GLN A 649 29.88 -13.19 1.86
C GLN A 649 28.61 -13.85 1.30
N ARG A 650 27.48 -13.71 2.00
CA ARG A 650 26.18 -14.25 1.57
C ARG A 650 25.69 -13.62 0.28
N ILE A 651 25.87 -12.30 0.10
CA ILE A 651 25.60 -11.60 -1.17
C ILE A 651 26.58 -12.04 -2.27
N ALA A 652 27.86 -12.21 -1.95
CA ALA A 652 28.89 -12.60 -2.93
C ALA A 652 28.68 -14.02 -3.48
N ARG A 653 28.07 -14.93 -2.71
CA ARG A 653 27.70 -16.29 -3.16
C ARG A 653 26.52 -16.31 -4.13
N ASP A 654 25.52 -15.44 -3.95
CA ASP A 654 24.41 -15.27 -4.90
C ASP A 654 23.94 -13.81 -4.93
N GLN A 655 24.47 -13.07 -5.90
CA GLN A 655 24.14 -11.67 -6.12
C GLN A 655 22.69 -11.46 -6.59
N ARG A 656 22.00 -12.51 -7.06
CA ARG A 656 20.62 -12.43 -7.59
C ARG A 656 19.55 -12.68 -6.54
N LYS A 657 19.90 -13.15 -5.33
CA LYS A 657 18.93 -13.38 -4.25
C LYS A 657 18.53 -12.07 -3.58
N ILE A 658 17.33 -11.58 -3.92
CA ILE A 658 16.74 -10.35 -3.36
C ILE A 658 16.78 -10.35 -1.81
N GLN A 659 16.42 -11.45 -1.17
CA GLN A 659 16.40 -11.55 0.30
C GLN A 659 17.77 -11.27 0.94
N SER A 660 18.88 -11.69 0.33
CA SER A 660 20.22 -11.44 0.87
C SER A 660 20.56 -9.94 0.90
N TRP A 661 20.07 -9.17 -0.09
CA TRP A 661 20.18 -7.71 -0.11
C TRP A 661 19.24 -7.04 0.89
N LEU A 662 18.02 -7.58 1.08
CA LEU A 662 17.06 -7.06 2.07
C LEU A 662 17.59 -7.24 3.50
N ASP A 663 18.11 -8.42 3.83
CA ASP A 663 18.64 -8.73 5.15
C ASP A 663 19.86 -7.86 5.48
N TYR A 664 20.82 -7.71 4.54
CA TYR A 664 21.97 -6.82 4.75
C TYR A 664 21.56 -5.33 4.81
N GLY A 665 20.55 -4.93 4.04
CA GLY A 665 19.97 -3.59 4.13
C GLY A 665 19.35 -3.32 5.50
N ALA A 666 18.66 -4.30 6.10
CA ALA A 666 18.02 -4.16 7.42
C ALA A 666 19.04 -4.08 8.55
N PHE A 667 20.13 -4.84 8.43
CA PHE A 667 21.32 -4.69 9.28
C PHE A 667 21.95 -3.29 9.13
N CYS A 668 22.19 -2.82 7.90
CA CYS A 668 22.76 -1.49 7.64
C CYS A 668 21.86 -0.34 8.12
N TYR A 669 20.54 -0.50 8.03
CA TYR A 669 19.57 0.51 8.47
C TYR A 669 19.56 0.70 10.00
N LEU A 670 19.83 -0.38 10.75
CA LEU A 670 19.85 -0.35 12.21
C LEU A 670 21.23 0.04 12.78
N TYR A 671 22.32 -0.53 12.27
CA TYR A 671 23.66 -0.43 12.87
C TYR A 671 24.72 0.29 12.03
N GLU A 672 24.55 0.41 10.71
CA GLU A 672 25.46 1.19 9.85
C GLU A 672 24.79 2.52 9.42
N ASP A 673 25.15 3.03 8.25
CA ASP A 673 24.57 4.25 7.67
C ASP A 673 23.36 3.90 6.77
N ALA A 674 22.30 4.69 6.89
CA ALA A 674 21.11 4.61 6.05
C ALA A 674 21.42 4.78 4.55
N THR A 675 22.53 5.43 4.19
CA THR A 675 23.02 5.48 2.79
C THR A 675 23.36 4.10 2.23
N LYS A 676 24.05 3.24 3.00
CA LYS A 676 24.35 1.86 2.59
C LYS A 676 23.11 0.99 2.52
N ALA A 677 22.16 1.21 3.44
CA ALA A 677 20.86 0.56 3.37
C ALA A 677 20.14 0.94 2.07
N GLN A 678 20.14 2.23 1.69
CA GLN A 678 19.60 2.71 0.41
C GLN A 678 20.26 2.00 -0.77
N GLU A 679 21.60 1.88 -0.82
CA GLU A 679 22.28 1.15 -1.89
C GLU A 679 21.83 -0.33 -1.98
N CYS A 680 21.69 -1.01 -0.84
CA CYS A 680 21.26 -2.41 -0.78
C CYS A 680 19.83 -2.60 -1.30
N TYR A 681 18.91 -1.73 -0.89
CA TYR A 681 17.52 -1.77 -1.36
C TYR A 681 17.39 -1.34 -2.83
N GLN A 682 18.23 -0.42 -3.30
CA GLN A 682 18.36 -0.13 -4.74
C GLN A 682 18.85 -1.33 -5.54
N GLN A 683 19.82 -2.12 -5.04
CA GLN A 683 20.21 -3.39 -5.71
C GLN A 683 19.05 -4.40 -5.72
N ALA A 684 18.30 -4.53 -4.62
CA ALA A 684 17.11 -5.38 -4.55
C ALA A 684 16.05 -4.98 -5.61
N LEU A 685 15.83 -3.67 -5.83
CA LEU A 685 14.93 -3.14 -6.87
C LEU A 685 15.52 -3.24 -8.29
N CYS A 686 16.84 -3.18 -8.47
CA CYS A 686 17.48 -3.47 -9.76
C CYS A 686 17.25 -4.92 -10.20
N LEU A 687 17.23 -5.86 -9.25
CA LEU A 687 16.97 -7.28 -9.52
C LEU A 687 15.48 -7.54 -9.84
N ASN A 688 14.57 -6.91 -9.11
CA ASN A 688 13.13 -6.98 -9.38
C ASN A 688 12.43 -5.64 -9.08
N PRO A 689 12.14 -4.81 -10.10
CA PRO A 689 11.41 -3.55 -9.93
C PRO A 689 9.96 -3.70 -9.46
N HIS A 690 9.44 -4.92 -9.36
CA HIS A 690 8.07 -5.23 -8.95
C HIS A 690 7.98 -5.93 -7.59
N HIS A 691 9.06 -5.98 -6.81
CA HIS A 691 9.05 -6.60 -5.49
C HIS A 691 8.47 -5.65 -4.42
N THR A 692 7.24 -5.90 -3.97
CA THR A 692 6.50 -5.04 -3.03
C THR A 692 7.32 -4.70 -1.78
N GLN A 693 7.88 -5.71 -1.11
CA GLN A 693 8.70 -5.50 0.09
C GLN A 693 9.92 -4.60 -0.19
N SER A 694 10.60 -4.75 -1.33
CA SER A 694 11.74 -3.89 -1.67
C SER A 694 11.33 -2.43 -1.86
N LEU A 695 10.14 -2.16 -2.41
CA LEU A 695 9.59 -0.81 -2.54
C LEU A 695 9.22 -0.23 -1.17
N LEU A 696 8.53 -1.00 -0.32
CA LEU A 696 8.15 -0.56 1.02
C LEU A 696 9.36 -0.18 1.86
N VAL A 697 10.40 -1.02 1.86
CA VAL A 697 11.61 -0.73 2.63
C VAL A 697 12.43 0.42 2.01
N SER A 698 12.46 0.56 0.68
CA SER A 698 13.04 1.75 0.03
C SER A 698 12.30 3.04 0.42
N GLY A 699 10.97 3.00 0.54
CA GLY A 699 10.16 4.10 1.06
C GLY A 699 10.48 4.44 2.52
N ILE A 700 10.67 3.43 3.38
CA ILE A 700 11.07 3.61 4.78
C ILE A 700 12.46 4.29 4.88
N VAL A 701 13.44 3.85 4.07
CA VAL A 701 14.77 4.48 4.04
C VAL A 701 14.71 5.90 3.48
N ALA A 702 13.96 6.14 2.41
CA ALA A 702 13.75 7.48 1.87
C ALA A 702 13.15 8.44 2.94
N VAL A 703 12.20 7.98 3.77
CA VAL A 703 11.70 8.74 4.93
C VAL A 703 12.78 9.00 5.98
N LYS A 704 13.63 8.02 6.31
CA LYS A 704 14.77 8.20 7.24
C LYS A 704 15.78 9.23 6.72
N LEU A 705 16.00 9.26 5.41
CA LEU A 705 16.85 10.23 4.69
C LEU A 705 16.15 11.56 4.37
N GLN A 706 14.87 11.74 4.75
CA GLN A 706 14.04 12.93 4.47
C GLN A 706 13.72 13.17 2.98
N HIS A 707 13.94 12.18 2.12
CA HIS A 707 13.58 12.19 0.69
C HIS A 707 12.08 11.86 0.51
N TYR A 708 11.21 12.77 0.95
CA TYR A 708 9.78 12.50 1.04
C TYR A 708 9.07 12.34 -0.33
N GLU A 709 9.55 13.00 -1.38
CA GLU A 709 8.99 12.84 -2.74
C GLU A 709 9.30 11.44 -3.32
N GLU A 710 10.51 10.93 -3.10
CA GLU A 710 10.91 9.57 -3.48
C GLU A 710 10.09 8.54 -2.68
N ALA A 711 9.93 8.75 -1.38
CA ALA A 711 9.13 7.90 -0.50
C ALA A 711 7.67 7.79 -0.97
N GLU A 712 7.04 8.90 -1.35
CA GLU A 712 5.67 8.91 -1.91
C GLU A 712 5.58 8.02 -3.16
N ILE A 713 6.54 8.12 -4.08
CA ILE A 713 6.59 7.31 -5.29
C ILE A 713 6.74 5.81 -4.96
N PHE A 714 7.60 5.45 -4.00
CA PHE A 714 7.79 4.06 -3.58
C PHE A 714 6.52 3.47 -2.93
N PHE A 715 5.88 4.18 -2.00
CA PHE A 715 4.65 3.72 -1.35
C PHE A 715 3.46 3.66 -2.33
N GLU A 716 3.28 4.65 -3.21
CA GLU A 716 2.23 4.60 -4.22
C GLU A 716 2.45 3.45 -5.23
N ASN A 717 3.69 3.16 -5.61
CA ASN A 717 4.00 2.04 -6.50
C ASN A 717 3.69 0.70 -5.81
N ALA A 718 4.09 0.51 -4.54
CA ALA A 718 3.76 -0.68 -3.77
C ALA A 718 2.23 -0.94 -3.71
N CYS A 719 1.44 0.08 -3.34
CA CYS A 719 -0.04 0.00 -3.34
C CYS A 719 -0.67 -0.21 -4.73
N CYS A 720 0.06 0.05 -5.83
CA CYS A 720 -0.41 -0.16 -7.20
C CYS A 720 0.03 -1.51 -7.81
N LEU A 721 1.12 -2.11 -7.32
CA LEU A 721 1.53 -3.45 -7.71
C LEU A 721 0.73 -4.52 -6.99
N GLU A 722 0.51 -4.33 -5.69
CA GLU A 722 -0.17 -5.28 -4.82
C GLU A 722 -1.30 -4.57 -4.06
N PRO A 723 -2.47 -4.34 -4.70
CA PRO A 723 -3.60 -3.66 -4.08
C PRO A 723 -4.15 -4.37 -2.83
N SER A 724 -3.81 -5.64 -2.64
CA SER A 724 -4.21 -6.50 -1.51
C SER A 724 -3.29 -6.43 -0.29
N SER A 725 -2.10 -5.81 -0.37
CA SER A 725 -1.18 -5.74 0.77
C SER A 725 -1.67 -4.74 1.82
N ILE A 726 -2.04 -5.26 3.00
CA ILE A 726 -2.46 -4.49 4.17
C ILE A 726 -1.28 -3.65 4.69
N GLU A 727 -0.07 -4.19 4.62
CA GLU A 727 1.18 -3.56 5.03
C GLU A 727 1.47 -2.34 4.16
N ALA A 728 1.33 -2.47 2.83
CA ALA A 728 1.56 -1.36 1.90
C ALA A 728 0.63 -0.18 2.15
N TRP A 729 -0.67 -0.45 2.30
CA TRP A 729 -1.66 0.59 2.60
C TRP A 729 -1.45 1.20 4.00
N THR A 730 -1.12 0.39 5.01
CA THR A 730 -0.87 0.91 6.37
C THR A 730 0.39 1.77 6.44
N LEU A 731 1.50 1.35 5.80
CA LEU A 731 2.73 2.15 5.71
C LEU A 731 2.53 3.45 4.92
N SER A 732 1.76 3.39 3.82
CA SER A 732 1.32 4.58 3.08
C SER A 732 0.51 5.54 3.96
N GLY A 733 -0.38 5.01 4.80
CA GLY A 733 -1.14 5.80 5.79
C GLY A 733 -0.25 6.48 6.83
N LEU A 734 0.66 5.73 7.45
CA LEU A 734 1.64 6.25 8.42
C LEU A 734 2.58 7.29 7.79
N PHE A 735 2.97 7.10 6.53
CA PHE A 735 3.74 8.07 5.76
C PHE A 735 2.96 9.37 5.52
N TYR A 736 1.72 9.29 5.06
CA TYR A 736 0.90 10.50 4.83
C TYR A 736 0.56 11.24 6.12
N GLU A 737 0.43 10.53 7.25
CA GLU A 737 0.32 11.17 8.56
C GLU A 737 1.59 11.95 8.93
N MET A 738 2.79 11.39 8.67
CA MET A 738 4.05 12.13 8.87
C MET A 738 4.15 13.39 8.00
N GLN A 739 3.49 13.42 6.84
CA GLN A 739 3.37 14.62 5.99
C GLN A 739 2.22 15.56 6.40
N ASN A 740 1.49 15.28 7.48
CA ASN A 740 0.24 15.96 7.87
C ASN A 740 -0.87 15.92 6.77
N SER A 741 -0.77 14.99 5.82
CA SER A 741 -1.74 14.77 4.73
C SER A 741 -2.87 13.83 5.18
N TYR A 742 -3.61 14.24 6.22
CA TYR A 742 -4.62 13.42 6.90
C TYR A 742 -5.65 12.78 5.96
N ILE A 743 -6.05 13.47 4.88
CA ILE A 743 -7.04 12.98 3.90
C ILE A 743 -6.57 11.69 3.23
N ARG A 744 -5.29 11.65 2.82
CA ARG A 744 -4.69 10.47 2.20
C ARG A 744 -4.41 9.37 3.23
N ALA A 745 -3.99 9.75 4.43
CA ALA A 745 -3.77 8.81 5.53
C ALA A 745 -5.07 8.05 5.90
N GLU A 746 -6.16 8.78 6.11
CA GLU A 746 -7.48 8.21 6.43
C GLU A 746 -7.95 7.24 5.34
N ARG A 747 -7.77 7.61 4.06
CA ARG A 747 -8.07 6.71 2.94
C ARG A 747 -7.22 5.45 2.98
N SER A 748 -5.90 5.57 3.08
CA SER A 748 -5.00 4.40 3.09
C SER A 748 -5.31 3.45 4.26
N PHE A 749 -5.60 3.97 5.45
CA PHE A 749 -6.05 3.14 6.58
C PHE A 749 -7.43 2.49 6.35
N ARG A 750 -8.34 3.14 5.62
CA ARG A 750 -9.64 2.56 5.27
C ARG A 750 -9.50 1.40 4.27
N GLU A 751 -8.69 1.55 3.23
CA GLU A 751 -8.39 0.46 2.29
C GLU A 751 -7.73 -0.72 3.03
N ALA A 752 -6.74 -0.45 3.90
CA ALA A 752 -6.12 -1.48 4.74
C ALA A 752 -7.14 -2.21 5.64
N LYS A 753 -8.05 -1.48 6.31
CA LYS A 753 -9.10 -2.07 7.16
C LYS A 753 -10.10 -2.90 6.35
N LYS A 754 -10.44 -2.47 5.13
CA LYS A 754 -11.31 -3.23 4.21
C LYS A 754 -10.66 -4.55 3.77
N LEU A 755 -9.38 -4.51 3.40
CA LEU A 755 -8.63 -5.70 3.00
C LEU A 755 -8.48 -6.70 4.15
N LEU A 756 -8.19 -6.21 5.36
CA LEU A 756 -8.15 -7.04 6.57
C LEU A 756 -9.49 -7.71 6.86
N LYS A 757 -10.61 -6.98 6.79
CA LYS A 757 -11.96 -7.56 6.93
C LYS A 757 -12.19 -8.68 5.92
N ALA A 758 -11.91 -8.42 4.64
CA ALA A 758 -12.09 -9.39 3.57
C ALA A 758 -11.22 -10.65 3.77
N GLN A 759 -9.99 -10.50 4.28
CA GLN A 759 -9.13 -11.62 4.65
C GLN A 759 -9.72 -12.44 5.81
N LEU A 760 -10.17 -11.78 6.89
CA LEU A 760 -10.77 -12.46 8.06
C LEU A 760 -12.09 -13.17 7.71
N GLU A 761 -12.91 -12.58 6.82
CA GLU A 761 -14.12 -13.22 6.32
C GLU A 761 -13.82 -14.48 5.48
N GLU A 762 -12.77 -14.46 4.67
CA GLU A 762 -12.37 -15.61 3.86
C GLU A 762 -11.73 -16.71 4.72
N GLU A 763 -10.86 -16.36 5.66
CA GLU A 763 -10.28 -17.29 6.65
C GLU A 763 -11.38 -17.98 7.46
N ARG A 764 -12.41 -17.23 7.89
CA ARG A 764 -13.58 -17.79 8.57
C ARG A 764 -14.38 -18.75 7.69
N ARG A 765 -14.64 -18.41 6.42
CA ARG A 765 -15.35 -19.30 5.49
C ARG A 765 -14.59 -20.59 5.22
N LEU A 766 -13.26 -20.51 5.12
CA LEU A 766 -12.40 -21.69 4.95
C LEU A 766 -12.45 -22.60 6.18
N LEU A 767 -12.53 -22.02 7.38
CA LEU A 767 -12.70 -22.78 8.63
C LEU A 767 -14.07 -23.47 8.67
N GLU A 768 -15.15 -22.72 8.40
CA GLU A 768 -16.53 -23.24 8.35
C GLU A 768 -16.71 -24.32 7.26
N ALA A 769 -15.96 -24.23 6.14
CA ALA A 769 -15.93 -25.25 5.09
C ALA A 769 -15.15 -26.51 5.50
N ALA A 770 -14.01 -26.35 6.19
CA ALA A 770 -13.20 -27.48 6.68
C ALA A 770 -13.93 -28.29 7.77
N GLU A 771 -14.72 -27.63 8.62
CA GLU A 771 -15.60 -28.30 9.59
C GLU A 771 -16.77 -29.04 8.88
N GLY A 772 -17.24 -28.52 7.73
CA GLY A 772 -18.32 -29.13 6.94
C GLY A 772 -17.95 -30.38 6.14
N GLU A 773 -16.67 -30.64 5.87
CA GLU A 773 -16.19 -31.87 5.19
C GLU A 773 -15.78 -32.98 6.19
N GLY A 774 -15.98 -32.77 7.50
CA GLY A 774 -15.47 -33.61 8.58
C GLY A 774 -16.35 -34.78 9.06
N GLU A 775 -17.48 -35.09 8.42
CA GLU A 775 -18.40 -36.16 8.86
C GLU A 775 -18.68 -37.26 7.81
N GLU A 776 -17.78 -38.23 7.67
CA GLU A 776 -18.15 -39.66 7.65
C GLU A 776 -17.02 -40.52 8.27
N PRO A 777 -17.20 -41.08 9.48
CA PRO A 777 -16.21 -41.99 10.07
C PRO A 777 -16.34 -43.41 9.48
N GLU A 778 -15.56 -43.71 8.43
CA GLU A 778 -15.39 -45.10 7.98
C GLU A 778 -14.79 -45.96 9.12
N LYS A 779 -15.52 -47.01 9.50
CA LYS A 779 -15.09 -47.97 10.53
C LYS A 779 -14.00 -48.89 10.00
N ILE A 780 -12.78 -48.72 10.48
CA ILE A 780 -11.70 -49.72 10.36
C ILE A 780 -11.56 -50.45 11.72
N PRO A 781 -11.50 -51.80 11.76
CA PRO A 781 -11.57 -52.56 13.01
C PRO A 781 -10.21 -52.74 13.73
N ASP A 782 -10.30 -53.09 15.02
CA ASP A 782 -9.19 -53.25 15.98
C ASP A 782 -7.98 -54.08 15.50
N GLY A 783 -6.77 -53.61 15.84
CA GLY A 783 -5.54 -54.40 15.67
C GLY A 783 -4.24 -53.80 16.23
N SER A 784 -3.81 -54.29 17.40
CA SER A 784 -2.39 -54.39 17.85
C SER A 784 -1.59 -53.13 18.27
N ALA A 785 -1.59 -52.88 19.59
CA ALA A 785 -0.43 -52.64 20.47
C ALA A 785 0.74 -51.70 20.08
N ALA A 786 0.95 -50.65 20.89
CA ALA A 786 2.11 -50.51 21.81
C ALA A 786 1.95 -49.29 22.76
N LYS A 787 2.42 -49.37 24.00
CA LYS A 787 2.48 -48.23 24.96
C LYS A 787 3.93 -47.82 25.24
N PRO A 788 4.27 -46.51 25.25
CA PRO A 788 5.45 -46.00 25.95
C PRO A 788 5.18 -45.82 27.47
N PRO A 789 6.22 -45.66 28.31
CA PRO A 789 6.11 -45.77 29.77
C PRO A 789 5.65 -44.48 30.48
N LYS A 790 4.98 -44.66 31.63
CA LYS A 790 4.55 -43.59 32.55
C LYS A 790 5.57 -43.37 33.69
N VAL A 791 6.24 -42.22 33.71
CA VAL A 791 6.71 -41.44 34.89
C VAL A 791 7.03 -40.02 34.32
N VAL A 792 6.52 -38.86 34.74
CA VAL A 792 5.83 -38.41 35.96
C VAL A 792 4.52 -37.69 35.58
N GLU A 793 3.38 -38.38 35.63
CA GLU A 793 2.04 -37.76 35.61
C GLU A 793 1.39 -38.02 36.97
N ASP A 794 1.30 -37.00 37.84
CA ASP A 794 0.31 -36.96 38.94
C ASP A 794 0.25 -35.60 39.69
N THR A 795 1.14 -34.64 39.41
CA THR A 795 1.07 -33.28 40.00
C THR A 795 0.51 -32.20 39.07
N PHE A 796 0.40 -32.45 37.75
CA PHE A 796 0.05 -31.42 36.77
C PHE A 796 -1.46 -31.33 36.46
N THR A 797 -2.20 -32.43 36.58
CA THR A 797 -3.62 -32.51 36.22
C THR A 797 -4.55 -31.81 37.22
N HIS A 798 -4.17 -31.73 38.50
CA HIS A 798 -5.01 -31.10 39.53
C HIS A 798 -4.93 -29.56 39.53
N PHE A 799 -3.89 -28.95 38.94
CA PHE A 799 -3.75 -27.49 38.89
C PHE A 799 -4.53 -26.86 37.72
N LEU A 800 -4.60 -27.55 36.58
CA LEU A 800 -5.26 -27.05 35.35
C LEU A 800 -6.80 -27.13 35.39
N ALA A 801 -7.38 -28.01 36.21
CA ALA A 801 -8.82 -28.22 36.28
C ALA A 801 -9.63 -27.07 36.94
N HIS A 802 -8.96 -26.07 37.55
CA HIS A 802 -9.63 -25.02 38.34
C HIS A 802 -9.65 -23.63 37.66
N PHE A 803 -9.09 -23.49 36.45
CA PHE A 803 -8.89 -22.18 35.80
C PHE A 803 -9.38 -22.06 34.34
N LEU A 804 -10.31 -22.92 33.91
CA LEU A 804 -10.98 -22.78 32.62
C LEU A 804 -12.52 -22.73 32.78
N PRO A 805 -13.14 -21.53 32.77
CA PRO A 805 -14.42 -21.42 32.10
C PRO A 805 -14.19 -21.66 30.59
N ALA A 806 -15.10 -22.37 29.94
CA ALA A 806 -15.04 -22.59 28.50
C ALA A 806 -15.21 -21.24 27.76
N LEU A 807 -14.09 -20.64 27.36
CA LEU A 807 -14.07 -19.60 26.34
C LEU A 807 -13.85 -20.28 24.98
N GLU A 808 -14.73 -19.99 24.03
CA GLU A 808 -14.41 -20.14 22.61
C GLU A 808 -13.11 -19.35 22.34
N PRO A 809 -12.09 -19.93 21.68
CA PRO A 809 -10.89 -19.20 21.30
C PRO A 809 -11.22 -18.26 20.14
N GLN A 810 -11.83 -17.12 20.45
CA GLN A 810 -11.89 -15.97 19.55
C GLN A 810 -10.45 -15.41 19.47
N PRO A 811 -9.71 -15.58 18.36
CA PRO A 811 -8.39 -14.98 18.25
C PRO A 811 -8.51 -13.46 18.39
N PRO A 812 -7.63 -12.78 19.14
CA PRO A 812 -7.69 -11.34 19.26
C PRO A 812 -7.58 -10.72 17.86
N PRO A 813 -8.46 -9.78 17.47
CA PRO A 813 -8.55 -9.33 16.10
C PRO A 813 -7.25 -8.64 15.68
N CYS A 814 -6.43 -9.33 14.88
CA CYS A 814 -5.16 -8.82 14.39
C CYS A 814 -5.41 -7.55 13.58
N THR A 815 -4.98 -6.40 14.09
CA THR A 815 -5.26 -5.11 13.45
C THR A 815 -4.32 -4.87 12.28
N ILE A 816 -4.68 -3.89 11.42
CA ILE A 816 -3.81 -3.44 10.34
C ILE A 816 -2.45 -2.96 10.85
N PHE A 817 -2.40 -2.43 12.08
CA PHE A 817 -1.20 -1.90 12.70
C PHE A 817 -0.32 -3.03 13.24
N MET A 818 -0.88 -4.01 13.97
CA MET A 818 -0.12 -5.15 14.47
C MET A 818 0.45 -6.02 13.35
N LYS A 819 -0.33 -6.30 12.29
CA LYS A 819 0.16 -6.99 11.09
C LYS A 819 1.32 -6.24 10.42
N THR A 820 1.27 -4.91 10.41
CA THR A 820 2.36 -4.07 9.88
C THR A 820 3.55 -3.99 10.83
N VAL A 821 3.35 -4.06 12.16
CA VAL A 821 4.41 -4.09 13.18
C VAL A 821 5.29 -5.34 13.02
N GLU A 822 4.72 -6.51 12.79
CA GLU A 822 5.48 -7.75 12.54
C GLU A 822 6.44 -7.61 11.35
N PHE A 823 5.95 -7.01 10.25
CA PHE A 823 6.78 -6.70 9.09
C PHE A 823 7.89 -5.69 9.42
N LEU A 824 7.55 -4.62 10.15
CA LEU A 824 8.48 -3.55 10.51
C LEU A 824 9.58 -4.01 11.47
N MET A 825 9.27 -4.93 12.41
CA MET A 825 10.25 -5.56 13.29
C MET A 825 11.25 -6.39 12.49
N LYS A 826 10.80 -7.19 11.51
CA LYS A 826 11.67 -7.97 10.60
C LYS A 826 12.60 -7.10 9.73
N VAL A 827 12.29 -5.80 9.58
CA VAL A 827 13.07 -4.80 8.83
C VAL A 827 13.85 -3.85 9.75
N ASN A 828 13.77 -4.03 11.08
CA ASN A 828 14.38 -3.15 12.09
C ASN A 828 13.89 -1.68 12.03
N ALA A 829 12.67 -1.44 11.57
CA ALA A 829 12.13 -0.11 11.27
C ALA A 829 11.50 0.61 12.48
N VAL A 830 12.23 0.71 13.60
CA VAL A 830 11.76 1.17 14.94
C VAL A 830 10.81 2.39 14.89
N ARG A 831 11.18 3.47 14.19
CA ARG A 831 10.35 4.71 14.13
C ARG A 831 8.95 4.52 13.54
N PHE A 832 8.79 3.54 12.64
CA PHE A 832 7.47 3.18 12.09
C PHE A 832 6.73 2.22 13.04
N VAL A 833 7.45 1.33 13.76
CA VAL A 833 6.88 0.49 14.82
C VAL A 833 6.25 1.36 15.90
N ASP A 834 6.98 2.34 16.44
CA ASP A 834 6.49 3.28 17.46
C ASP A 834 5.17 3.97 17.03
N LYS A 835 5.09 4.38 15.76
CA LYS A 835 3.89 5.02 15.19
C LYS A 835 2.73 4.05 15.00
N ALA A 836 2.99 2.83 14.54
CA ALA A 836 1.96 1.81 14.40
C ALA A 836 1.41 1.38 15.78
N LEU A 837 2.28 1.20 16.78
CA LEU A 837 1.89 0.92 18.17
C LEU A 837 1.10 2.10 18.81
N ALA A 838 1.45 3.35 18.49
CA ALA A 838 0.67 4.50 18.93
C ALA A 838 -0.75 4.51 18.35
N HIS A 839 -0.92 4.14 17.07
CA HIS A 839 -2.25 3.94 16.47
C HIS A 839 -2.98 2.75 17.08
N GLU A 840 -2.28 1.65 17.38
CA GLU A 840 -2.88 0.50 18.04
C GLU A 840 -3.50 0.90 19.37
N LEU A 841 -2.74 1.58 20.24
CA LEU A 841 -3.21 2.07 21.53
C LEU A 841 -4.48 2.96 21.43
N LEU A 842 -4.66 3.68 20.33
CA LEU A 842 -5.83 4.53 20.07
C LEU A 842 -7.04 3.80 19.47
N ASN A 843 -6.87 2.61 18.89
CA ASN A 843 -7.95 1.86 18.22
C ASN A 843 -8.54 0.73 19.10
N LEU A 844 -7.94 0.41 20.25
CA LEU A 844 -8.32 -0.73 21.08
C LEU A 844 -9.61 -0.49 21.88
N GLN A 845 -10.62 -1.33 21.64
CA GLN A 845 -11.80 -1.47 22.52
C GLN A 845 -11.56 -2.46 23.68
N GLY A 846 -10.50 -3.26 23.63
CA GLY A 846 -10.21 -4.35 24.59
C GLY A 846 -8.90 -4.24 25.37
N GLY A 847 -8.19 -3.11 25.31
CA GLY A 847 -6.88 -2.93 25.96
C GLY A 847 -5.70 -3.55 25.19
N PRO A 848 -4.45 -3.28 25.60
CA PRO A 848 -3.26 -3.68 24.83
C PRO A 848 -3.03 -5.19 24.86
N THR A 849 -2.71 -5.80 23.70
CA THR A 849 -2.51 -7.24 23.56
C THR A 849 -1.11 -7.70 24.00
N CYS A 850 -0.90 -9.01 24.22
CA CYS A 850 0.43 -9.57 24.47
C CYS A 850 1.39 -9.24 23.31
N ALA A 851 0.94 -9.38 22.06
CA ALA A 851 1.72 -9.02 20.87
C ALA A 851 2.12 -7.52 20.83
N TYR A 852 1.24 -6.61 21.28
CA TYR A 852 1.59 -5.20 21.44
C TYR A 852 2.70 -5.00 22.49
N TYR A 853 2.59 -5.65 23.65
CA TYR A 853 3.62 -5.52 24.70
C TYR A 853 4.96 -6.14 24.28
N LEU A 854 4.96 -7.27 23.56
CA LEU A 854 6.13 -7.87 22.93
C LEU A 854 6.82 -6.93 21.94
N ALA A 855 6.05 -6.32 21.03
CA ALA A 855 6.59 -5.36 20.07
C ALA A 855 7.18 -4.13 20.79
N ARG A 856 6.53 -3.67 21.86
CA ARG A 856 6.99 -2.52 22.66
C ARG A 856 8.25 -2.84 23.48
N ALA A 857 8.32 -4.03 24.08
CA ALA A 857 9.51 -4.54 24.74
C ALA A 857 10.69 -4.61 23.76
N TRP A 858 10.48 -5.18 22.56
CA TRP A 858 11.47 -5.19 21.49
C TRP A 858 11.93 -3.77 21.09
N THR A 859 11.02 -2.79 20.95
CA THR A 859 11.43 -1.41 20.65
C THR A 859 12.28 -0.79 21.75
N TYR A 860 11.99 -1.07 23.03
CA TYR A 860 12.78 -0.56 24.15
C TYR A 860 14.13 -1.27 24.27
N LEU A 861 14.19 -2.58 24.01
CA LEU A 861 15.43 -3.34 23.90
C LEU A 861 16.37 -2.75 22.84
N MET A 862 15.83 -2.41 21.66
CA MET A 862 16.57 -1.76 20.57
C MET A 862 16.96 -0.29 20.87
N GLN A 863 16.35 0.33 21.89
CA GLN A 863 16.72 1.66 22.41
C GLN A 863 17.64 1.57 23.65
N GLU A 864 18.03 0.36 24.07
CA GLU A 864 18.74 0.05 25.32
C GLU A 864 18.04 0.58 26.61
N ASP A 865 16.70 0.74 26.58
CA ASP A 865 15.89 1.12 27.74
C ASP A 865 15.37 -0.12 28.47
N PHE A 866 16.19 -0.65 29.37
CA PHE A 866 15.87 -1.88 30.10
C PHE A 866 14.67 -1.76 31.06
N PRO A 867 14.48 -0.67 31.86
CA PRO A 867 13.36 -0.58 32.79
C PRO A 867 11.98 -0.63 32.10
N ARG A 868 11.80 0.14 31.01
CA ARG A 868 10.52 0.12 30.27
C ARG A 868 10.32 -1.17 29.48
N CYS A 869 11.40 -1.85 29.09
CA CYS A 869 11.35 -3.19 28.53
C CYS A 869 10.83 -4.21 29.55
N GLU A 870 11.34 -4.19 30.78
CA GLU A 870 10.95 -5.08 31.87
C GLU A 870 9.46 -4.94 32.23
N GLU A 871 8.96 -3.70 32.37
CA GLU A 871 7.54 -3.41 32.57
C GLU A 871 6.66 -4.03 31.47
N CYS A 872 7.05 -3.90 30.20
CA CYS A 872 6.29 -4.45 29.08
C CYS A 872 6.30 -5.99 29.08
N LEU A 873 7.43 -6.61 29.40
CA LEU A 873 7.54 -8.07 29.47
C LEU A 873 6.79 -8.64 30.68
N TYR A 874 6.72 -7.91 31.79
CA TYR A 874 5.90 -8.28 32.94
C TYR A 874 4.41 -8.36 32.57
N GLU A 875 3.88 -7.32 31.93
CA GLU A 875 2.50 -7.30 31.43
C GLU A 875 2.25 -8.41 30.38
N ALA A 876 3.20 -8.64 29.46
CA ALA A 876 3.10 -9.71 28.46
C ALA A 876 3.02 -11.11 29.09
N VAL A 877 3.84 -11.39 30.12
CA VAL A 877 3.80 -12.68 30.85
C VAL A 877 2.48 -12.87 31.60
N GLN A 878 1.88 -11.82 32.16
CA GLN A 878 0.57 -11.93 32.81
C GLN A 878 -0.55 -12.24 31.81
N MET A 879 -0.45 -11.71 30.60
CA MET A 879 -1.45 -11.85 29.53
C MET A 879 -1.41 -13.23 28.86
N ASP A 880 -0.21 -13.73 28.55
CA ASP A 880 0.00 -15.04 27.90
C ASP A 880 1.24 -15.73 28.51
N PRO A 881 1.05 -16.52 29.58
CA PRO A 881 2.14 -17.20 30.27
C PRO A 881 2.81 -18.33 29.46
N VAL A 882 2.21 -18.78 28.36
CA VAL A 882 2.70 -19.91 27.54
C VAL A 882 3.58 -19.42 26.38
N ASN A 883 3.51 -18.13 26.05
CA ASN A 883 4.18 -17.54 24.91
C ASN A 883 5.72 -17.68 24.95
N THR A 884 6.28 -18.53 24.10
CA THR A 884 7.73 -18.77 24.03
C THR A 884 8.53 -17.51 23.68
N LYS A 885 7.96 -16.60 22.88
CA LYS A 885 8.61 -15.34 22.49
C LYS A 885 8.75 -14.37 23.66
N VAL A 886 7.80 -14.35 24.59
CA VAL A 886 7.86 -13.51 25.80
C VAL A 886 8.98 -13.99 26.72
N TRP A 887 9.03 -15.29 27.00
CA TRP A 887 10.08 -15.87 27.85
C TRP A 887 11.47 -15.75 27.21
N ALA A 888 11.59 -15.89 25.89
CA ALA A 888 12.85 -15.69 25.18
C ALA A 888 13.35 -14.23 25.27
N GLN A 889 12.48 -13.23 25.05
CA GLN A 889 12.84 -11.81 25.20
C GLN A 889 13.17 -11.46 26.65
N LYS A 890 12.44 -12.00 27.63
CA LYS A 890 12.72 -11.79 29.06
C LYS A 890 14.04 -12.40 29.49
N GLY A 891 14.33 -13.65 29.11
CA GLY A 891 15.63 -14.26 29.36
C GLY A 891 16.78 -13.47 28.73
N HIS A 892 16.57 -12.92 27.53
CA HIS A 892 17.55 -12.05 26.88
C HIS A 892 17.75 -10.71 27.60
N LEU A 893 16.68 -10.08 28.11
CA LEU A 893 16.79 -8.88 28.94
C LEU A 893 17.61 -9.15 30.21
N CYS A 894 17.29 -10.21 30.95
CA CYS A 894 18.03 -10.60 32.15
C CYS A 894 19.50 -10.91 31.84
N TYR A 895 19.78 -11.60 30.73
CA TYR A 895 21.15 -11.86 30.26
C TYR A 895 21.93 -10.56 29.98
N LEU A 896 21.32 -9.58 29.31
CA LEU A 896 21.94 -8.27 29.08
C LEU A 896 22.16 -7.47 30.38
N GLN A 897 21.28 -7.63 31.37
CA GLN A 897 21.42 -7.08 32.72
C GLN A 897 22.46 -7.84 33.58
N LYS A 898 22.97 -8.99 33.11
CA LYS A 898 23.84 -9.95 33.83
C LYS A 898 23.18 -10.67 35.02
N ASP A 899 21.86 -10.75 35.02
CA ASP A 899 21.10 -11.60 35.94
C ASP A 899 20.95 -13.00 35.33
N PHE A 900 21.97 -13.82 35.57
CA PHE A 900 22.07 -15.15 34.96
C PHE A 900 21.09 -16.16 35.57
N ASP A 901 20.77 -16.05 36.87
CA ASP A 901 19.81 -16.91 37.55
C ASP A 901 18.41 -16.78 36.91
N ASN A 902 17.91 -15.55 36.77
CA ASN A 902 16.60 -15.30 36.14
C ASN A 902 16.63 -15.56 34.62
N ALA A 903 17.75 -15.31 33.94
CA ALA A 903 17.90 -15.63 32.52
C ALA A 903 17.82 -17.16 32.27
N LYS A 904 18.50 -17.96 33.09
CA LYS A 904 18.49 -19.43 33.05
C LYS A 904 17.08 -19.97 33.21
N GLU A 905 16.33 -19.54 34.23
CA GLU A 905 14.94 -19.97 34.44
C GLU A 905 14.05 -19.62 33.23
N CYS A 906 14.18 -18.41 32.67
CA CYS A 906 13.41 -18.01 31.49
C CYS A 906 13.73 -18.86 30.26
N TYR A 907 15.00 -19.18 30.01
CA TYR A 907 15.42 -20.02 28.88
C TYR A 907 15.04 -21.49 29.03
N GLU A 908 15.15 -22.05 30.24
CA GLU A 908 14.68 -23.41 30.54
C GLU A 908 13.17 -23.53 30.34
N ARG A 909 12.40 -22.50 30.71
CA ARG A 909 10.95 -22.43 30.40
C ARG A 909 10.67 -22.45 28.90
N VAL A 910 11.40 -21.68 28.08
CA VAL A 910 11.23 -21.71 26.60
C VAL A 910 11.41 -23.13 26.05
N ILE A 911 12.46 -23.84 26.49
CA ILE A 911 12.78 -25.21 26.03
C ILE A 911 11.75 -26.24 26.53
N SER A 912 11.03 -25.95 27.63
CA SER A 912 9.99 -26.84 28.16
C SER A 912 8.68 -26.82 27.37
N PHE A 913 8.47 -25.83 26.50
CA PHE A 913 7.28 -25.73 25.66
C PHE A 913 7.45 -26.48 24.33
N VAL A 914 6.35 -26.97 23.76
CA VAL A 914 6.33 -27.82 22.55
C VAL A 914 6.46 -27.00 21.25
N GLU A 915 6.25 -25.68 21.30
CA GLU A 915 6.33 -24.80 20.13
C GLU A 915 7.75 -24.30 19.87
N ASP A 916 8.33 -24.67 18.74
CA ASP A 916 9.63 -24.16 18.27
C ASP A 916 9.60 -22.63 18.09
N ALA A 917 10.28 -21.90 18.97
CA ALA A 917 10.43 -20.46 18.83
C ALA A 917 11.33 -20.10 17.63
N GLU A 918 10.95 -19.08 16.84
CA GLU A 918 11.74 -18.60 15.66
C GLU A 918 13.21 -18.27 15.98
N ASP A 919 13.52 -17.95 17.25
CA ASP A 919 14.84 -17.56 17.75
C ASP A 919 15.44 -18.56 18.78
N ILE A 920 14.95 -19.81 18.82
CA ILE A 920 15.38 -20.84 19.80
C ILE A 920 16.90 -21.11 19.79
N HIS A 921 17.57 -20.91 18.65
CA HIS A 921 19.04 -20.97 18.53
C HIS A 921 19.76 -20.03 19.50
N PHE A 922 19.27 -18.80 19.66
CA PHE A 922 19.87 -17.83 20.60
C PHE A 922 19.61 -18.21 22.05
N VAL A 923 18.46 -18.82 22.33
CA VAL A 923 18.13 -19.37 23.66
C VAL A 923 19.13 -20.45 24.03
N TYR A 924 19.40 -21.43 23.14
CA TYR A 924 20.39 -22.47 23.41
C TYR A 924 21.82 -21.92 23.57
N LEU A 925 22.27 -21.01 22.70
CA LEU A 925 23.60 -20.39 22.81
C LEU A 925 23.77 -19.66 24.16
N ARG A 926 22.77 -18.90 24.59
CA ARG A 926 22.84 -18.11 25.82
C ARG A 926 22.73 -19.01 27.06
N LEU A 927 21.81 -19.97 27.09
CA LEU A 927 21.70 -20.95 28.18
C LEU A 927 22.96 -21.82 28.30
N GLY A 928 23.50 -22.30 27.18
CA GLY A 928 24.78 -23.04 27.16
C GLY A 928 25.94 -22.22 27.68
N SER A 929 25.98 -20.90 27.41
CA SER A 929 27.01 -20.00 27.95
C SER A 929 26.89 -19.81 29.47
N ILE A 930 25.67 -19.66 30.00
CA ILE A 930 25.43 -19.57 31.45
C ILE A 930 25.91 -20.86 32.14
N TYR A 931 25.55 -22.04 31.63
CA TYR A 931 25.99 -23.31 32.20
C TYR A 931 27.52 -23.51 32.15
N LEU A 932 28.23 -22.95 31.16
CA LEU A 932 29.70 -22.95 31.14
C LEU A 932 30.29 -22.05 32.24
N GLU A 933 29.72 -20.87 32.48
CA GLU A 933 30.17 -19.95 33.54
C GLU A 933 29.90 -20.50 34.94
N GLU A 934 28.75 -21.14 35.15
CA GLU A 934 28.38 -21.87 36.39
C GLU A 934 29.17 -23.16 36.60
N LYS A 935 29.93 -23.62 35.61
CA LYS A 935 30.72 -24.87 35.60
C LYS A 935 29.89 -26.16 35.57
N GLU A 936 28.61 -26.08 35.17
CA GLU A 936 27.76 -27.24 34.89
C GLU A 936 28.06 -27.84 33.49
N TYR A 937 29.33 -28.19 33.23
CA TYR A 937 29.82 -28.56 31.89
C TYR A 937 29.02 -29.68 31.22
N GLY A 938 28.54 -30.66 31.99
CA GLY A 938 27.70 -31.75 31.48
C GLY A 938 26.35 -31.30 30.91
N ARG A 939 25.71 -30.30 31.54
CA ARG A 939 24.48 -29.69 31.00
C ARG A 939 24.78 -28.75 29.83
N ALA A 940 25.85 -27.96 29.92
CA ALA A 940 26.32 -27.14 28.81
C ALA A 940 26.53 -27.97 27.53
N LYS A 941 27.22 -29.11 27.64
CA LYS A 941 27.42 -30.07 26.54
C LYS A 941 26.09 -30.53 25.92
N GLN A 942 25.11 -30.90 26.75
CA GLN A 942 23.79 -31.34 26.27
C GLN A 942 23.04 -30.22 25.52
N ILE A 943 23.00 -29.01 26.09
CA ILE A 943 22.34 -27.85 25.47
C ILE A 943 23.01 -27.45 24.15
N TYR A 944 24.34 -27.44 24.07
CA TYR A 944 25.04 -27.14 22.82
C TYR A 944 24.88 -28.23 21.76
N LEU A 945 24.75 -29.51 22.14
CA LEU A 945 24.43 -30.58 21.18
C LEU A 945 23.01 -30.43 20.62
N LEU A 946 22.01 -30.12 21.44
CA LEU A 946 20.67 -29.77 20.97
C LEU A 946 20.67 -28.56 20.01
N ALA A 947 21.52 -27.56 20.29
CA ALA A 947 21.73 -26.43 19.39
C ALA A 947 22.37 -26.86 18.05
N CYS A 948 23.32 -27.80 18.06
CA CYS A 948 23.90 -28.37 16.85
C CYS A 948 22.90 -29.18 16.01
N ASP A 949 22.03 -29.96 16.66
CA ASP A 949 21.00 -30.77 15.99
C ASP A 949 19.96 -29.90 15.26
N ASN A 950 19.59 -28.74 15.82
CA ASN A 950 18.69 -27.78 15.17
C ASN A 950 19.44 -26.92 14.14
N SER A 951 20.53 -26.26 14.54
CA SER A 951 21.30 -25.36 13.68
C SER A 951 22.77 -25.25 14.09
N ALA A 952 23.57 -26.24 13.72
CA ALA A 952 25.03 -26.24 13.88
C ALA A 952 25.73 -24.96 13.38
N THR A 953 26.47 -24.31 14.28
CA THR A 953 27.34 -23.16 14.01
C THR A 953 28.73 -23.34 14.60
N CYS A 954 29.67 -22.47 14.23
CA CYS A 954 30.98 -22.44 14.86
C CYS A 954 30.87 -22.21 16.38
N LEU A 955 29.92 -21.38 16.83
CA LEU A 955 29.75 -21.09 18.26
C LEU A 955 29.12 -22.25 19.04
N THR A 956 28.16 -22.99 18.47
CA THR A 956 27.60 -24.17 19.16
C THR A 956 28.64 -25.27 19.30
N TRP A 957 29.39 -25.58 18.24
CA TRP A 957 30.46 -26.58 18.27
C TRP A 957 31.65 -26.16 19.16
N LEU A 958 32.00 -24.87 19.17
CA LEU A 958 32.96 -24.32 20.15
C LEU A 958 32.46 -24.52 21.59
N GLY A 959 31.16 -24.30 21.85
CA GLY A 959 30.52 -24.57 23.13
C GLY A 959 30.63 -26.03 23.58
N VAL A 960 30.34 -26.98 22.68
CA VAL A 960 30.57 -28.43 22.92
C VAL A 960 32.05 -28.70 23.20
N GLY A 961 32.95 -28.17 22.39
CA GLY A 961 34.40 -28.36 22.53
C GLY A 961 34.96 -27.85 23.86
N ILE A 962 34.52 -26.66 24.31
CA ILE A 962 34.88 -26.10 25.62
C ILE A 962 34.34 -26.97 26.75
N ALA A 963 33.09 -27.41 26.67
CA ALA A 963 32.48 -28.28 27.68
C ALA A 963 33.24 -29.61 27.82
N CYS A 964 33.51 -30.31 26.70
CA CYS A 964 34.29 -31.54 26.67
C CYS A 964 35.73 -31.32 27.20
N TYR A 965 36.40 -30.25 26.78
CA TYR A 965 37.76 -29.92 27.24
C TYR A 965 37.81 -29.71 28.77
N LYS A 966 36.84 -28.98 29.34
CA LYS A 966 36.74 -28.77 30.80
C LYS A 966 36.24 -30.00 31.57
N MET A 967 35.71 -31.01 30.89
CA MET A 967 35.42 -32.35 31.42
C MET A 967 36.58 -33.36 31.22
N GLU A 968 37.73 -32.92 30.67
CA GLU A 968 38.88 -33.76 30.31
C GLU A 968 38.61 -34.80 29.19
N GLU A 969 37.48 -34.69 28.49
CA GLU A 969 37.09 -35.51 27.32
C GLU A 969 37.81 -35.01 26.05
N MET A 970 39.13 -35.23 25.99
CA MET A 970 40.01 -34.62 24.99
C MET A 970 39.69 -35.01 23.53
N LEU A 971 39.25 -36.25 23.29
CA LEU A 971 38.96 -36.74 21.93
C LEU A 971 37.66 -36.11 21.39
N GLU A 972 36.63 -36.09 22.23
CA GLU A 972 35.34 -35.45 21.96
C GLU A 972 35.51 -33.93 21.77
N ALA A 973 36.38 -33.30 22.57
CA ALA A 973 36.73 -31.90 22.44
C ALA A 973 37.44 -31.60 21.10
N GLU A 974 38.42 -32.43 20.70
CA GLU A 974 39.12 -32.26 19.42
C GLU A 974 38.17 -32.42 18.23
N ASN A 975 37.28 -33.42 18.26
CA ASN A 975 36.28 -33.63 17.22
C ASN A 975 35.32 -32.43 17.11
N ALA A 976 34.76 -31.96 18.23
CA ALA A 976 33.85 -30.81 18.26
C ALA A 976 34.51 -29.52 17.75
N LEU A 977 35.76 -29.26 18.14
CA LEU A 977 36.50 -28.08 17.67
C LEU A 977 36.96 -28.20 16.21
N SER A 978 37.15 -29.42 15.71
CA SER A 978 37.42 -29.67 14.28
C SER A 978 36.18 -29.35 13.43
N GLU A 979 34.99 -29.74 13.87
CA GLU A 979 33.72 -29.32 13.24
C GLU A 979 33.51 -27.79 13.31
N ALA A 980 33.82 -27.16 14.45
CA ALA A 980 33.78 -25.70 14.57
C ALA A 980 34.70 -25.00 13.54
N ASN A 981 35.94 -25.49 13.39
CA ASN A 981 36.94 -24.98 12.45
C ASN A 981 36.55 -25.24 10.98
N ALA A 982 35.86 -26.34 10.69
CA ALA A 982 35.33 -26.64 9.36
C ALA A 982 34.20 -25.69 8.94
N LEU A 983 33.40 -25.19 9.89
CA LEU A 983 32.34 -24.22 9.67
C LEU A 983 32.85 -22.77 9.54
N ASP A 984 33.73 -22.35 10.45
CA ASP A 984 34.41 -21.05 10.42
C ASP A 984 35.86 -21.17 10.92
N ASN A 985 36.81 -21.11 10.00
CA ASN A 985 38.25 -21.14 10.30
C ASN A 985 38.84 -19.78 10.71
N THR A 986 38.01 -18.73 10.81
CA THR A 986 38.44 -17.38 11.22
C THR A 986 38.26 -17.10 12.70
N ASN A 987 37.57 -17.99 13.44
CA ASN A 987 37.37 -17.86 14.88
C ASN A 987 38.67 -18.16 15.66
N PRO A 988 39.26 -17.19 16.38
CA PRO A 988 40.54 -17.39 17.06
C PRO A 988 40.45 -18.28 18.31
N ASP A 989 39.29 -18.37 18.96
CA ASP A 989 39.11 -19.18 20.17
C ASP A 989 39.18 -20.68 19.84
N VAL A 990 38.61 -21.10 18.71
CA VAL A 990 38.70 -22.49 18.21
C VAL A 990 40.16 -22.91 18.04
N TRP A 991 40.97 -22.08 17.37
CA TRP A 991 42.41 -22.32 17.21
C TRP A 991 43.17 -22.32 18.54
N GLY A 992 42.75 -21.49 19.51
CA GLY A 992 43.33 -21.47 20.85
C GLY A 992 43.08 -22.76 21.64
N TYR A 993 41.85 -23.27 21.64
CA TYR A 993 41.52 -24.54 22.29
C TYR A 993 42.13 -25.76 21.57
N LEU A 994 42.17 -25.77 20.23
CA LEU A 994 42.88 -26.82 19.46
C LEU A 994 44.38 -26.85 19.80
N ALA A 995 45.03 -25.68 19.97
CA ALA A 995 46.42 -25.62 20.41
C ALA A 995 46.61 -26.24 21.80
N LEU A 996 45.73 -25.93 22.77
CA LEU A 996 45.75 -26.54 24.10
C LEU A 996 45.58 -28.06 24.05
N ILE A 997 44.61 -28.57 23.29
CA ILE A 997 44.37 -30.03 23.21
C ILE A 997 45.55 -30.77 22.59
N CYS A 998 46.14 -30.25 21.50
CA CYS A 998 47.33 -30.84 20.88
C CYS A 998 48.49 -31.00 21.89
N LEU A 999 48.62 -30.07 22.84
CA LEU A 999 49.62 -30.11 23.90
C LEU A 999 49.25 -31.06 25.03
N HIS A 1000 47.99 -31.06 25.48
CA HIS A 1000 47.51 -31.97 26.52
C HIS A 1000 47.58 -33.44 26.08
N VAL A 1001 47.28 -33.75 24.81
CA VAL A 1001 47.48 -35.08 24.22
C VAL A 1001 48.97 -35.43 24.16
N SER A 1002 49.85 -34.47 23.81
CA SER A 1002 51.32 -34.70 23.79
C SER A 1002 51.95 -34.97 25.16
N ALA A 1003 51.25 -34.63 26.26
CA ALA A 1003 51.76 -34.79 27.63
C ALA A 1003 51.50 -36.18 28.26
N GLN A 1004 50.83 -37.10 27.54
CA GLN A 1004 50.54 -38.44 28.09
C GLN A 1004 51.80 -39.34 28.10
N PRO A 1005 52.15 -40.04 29.20
CA PRO A 1005 53.47 -40.69 29.36
C PRO A 1005 53.76 -41.89 28.45
N LEU A 1006 52.84 -42.30 27.58
CA LEU A 1006 52.85 -43.61 26.91
C LEU A 1006 53.43 -43.62 25.48
N GLN A 1007 53.81 -42.47 24.91
CA GLN A 1007 54.52 -42.41 23.62
C GLN A 1007 55.77 -41.50 23.65
N PRO A 1008 56.95 -42.05 23.96
CA PRO A 1008 58.21 -41.31 23.84
C PRO A 1008 58.59 -41.14 22.36
N GLY A 1009 58.10 -40.06 21.73
CA GLY A 1009 58.45 -39.68 20.35
C GLY A 1009 57.32 -39.06 19.51
N GLY A 1010 56.07 -39.03 20.00
CA GLY A 1010 54.88 -38.69 19.20
C GLY A 1010 54.20 -37.34 19.52
N GLY A 1011 54.94 -36.32 19.95
CA GLY A 1011 54.35 -35.04 20.36
C GLY A 1011 53.85 -34.18 19.18
N ARG A 1012 52.54 -33.86 19.14
CA ARG A 1012 51.91 -32.93 18.17
C ARG A 1012 52.28 -31.45 18.40
N HIS A 1013 53.51 -31.18 18.84
CA HIS A 1013 54.01 -29.83 19.13
C HIS A 1013 53.99 -28.90 17.91
N LEU A 1014 54.31 -29.44 16.72
CA LEU A 1014 54.25 -28.70 15.45
C LEU A 1014 52.83 -28.21 15.13
N GLU A 1015 51.83 -29.06 15.35
CA GLU A 1015 50.42 -28.71 15.13
C GLU A 1015 49.93 -27.71 16.18
N ALA A 1016 50.30 -27.90 17.45
CA ALA A 1016 50.03 -26.93 18.51
C ALA A 1016 50.62 -25.54 18.20
N GLU A 1017 51.86 -25.49 17.70
CA GLU A 1017 52.53 -24.24 17.31
C GLU A 1017 51.86 -23.59 16.09
N GLN A 1018 51.38 -24.38 15.12
CA GLN A 1018 50.59 -23.88 14.00
C GLN A 1018 49.26 -23.29 14.47
N CYS A 1019 48.49 -24.03 15.28
CA CYS A 1019 47.23 -23.57 15.86
C CYS A 1019 47.42 -22.28 16.67
N TYR A 1020 48.48 -22.20 17.48
CA TYR A 1020 48.86 -20.99 18.23
C TYR A 1020 49.17 -19.81 17.29
N LYS A 1021 49.96 -20.03 16.23
CA LYS A 1021 50.24 -18.99 15.22
C LYS A 1021 48.97 -18.50 14.53
N TYR A 1022 48.01 -19.38 14.27
CA TYR A 1022 46.72 -19.00 13.69
C TYR A 1022 45.84 -18.22 14.68
N SER A 1023 45.72 -18.62 15.95
CA SER A 1023 44.93 -17.87 16.93
C SER A 1023 45.49 -16.47 17.20
N VAL A 1024 46.82 -16.32 17.26
CA VAL A 1024 47.47 -15.01 17.37
C VAL A 1024 47.27 -14.17 16.10
N LYS A 1025 47.41 -14.76 14.91
CA LYS A 1025 47.19 -14.08 13.62
C LYS A 1025 45.74 -13.60 13.45
N LEU A 1026 44.77 -14.37 13.94
CA LEU A 1026 43.34 -14.03 13.92
C LEU A 1026 42.94 -13.10 15.07
N GLY A 1027 43.87 -12.76 15.98
CA GLY A 1027 43.69 -11.73 16.99
C GLY A 1027 42.90 -12.19 18.21
N LEU A 1028 43.21 -13.37 18.75
CA LEU A 1028 42.65 -13.92 19.99
C LEU A 1028 42.54 -12.86 21.12
N ARG A 1029 41.31 -12.64 21.63
CA ARG A 1029 41.00 -11.65 22.67
C ARG A 1029 40.61 -12.24 24.04
N ASN A 1030 40.29 -13.53 24.09
CA ASN A 1030 39.81 -14.19 25.31
C ASN A 1030 40.95 -14.24 26.35
N GLU A 1031 40.87 -13.39 27.38
CA GLU A 1031 41.93 -13.26 28.38
C GLU A 1031 42.15 -14.54 29.20
N ALA A 1032 41.09 -15.27 29.53
CA ALA A 1032 41.19 -16.52 30.29
C ALA A 1032 41.92 -17.59 29.47
N LEU A 1033 41.54 -17.74 28.19
CA LEU A 1033 42.22 -18.65 27.26
C LEU A 1033 43.68 -18.24 27.03
N LEU A 1034 43.97 -16.94 26.86
CA LEU A 1034 45.34 -16.42 26.75
C LEU A 1034 46.19 -16.68 28.01
N GLN A 1035 45.61 -16.59 29.20
CA GLN A 1035 46.30 -16.91 30.45
C GLN A 1035 46.59 -18.41 30.57
N GLU A 1036 45.61 -19.25 30.25
CA GLU A 1036 45.75 -20.72 30.24
C GLU A 1036 46.84 -21.13 29.22
N MET A 1037 46.79 -20.61 27.99
CA MET A 1037 47.82 -20.83 26.97
C MET A 1037 49.21 -20.39 27.43
N ARG A 1038 49.37 -19.21 28.02
CA ARG A 1038 50.67 -18.75 28.57
C ARG A 1038 51.21 -19.64 29.68
N ALA A 1039 50.34 -20.17 30.55
CA ALA A 1039 50.75 -21.10 31.60
C ALA A 1039 51.23 -22.44 31.01
N VAL A 1040 50.55 -22.94 29.96
CA VAL A 1040 50.98 -24.14 29.23
C VAL A 1040 52.29 -23.87 28.46
N GLN A 1041 52.49 -22.66 27.89
CA GLN A 1041 53.75 -22.27 27.24
C GLN A 1041 54.93 -22.34 28.20
N GLN A 1042 54.79 -21.80 29.41
CA GLN A 1042 55.82 -21.88 30.46
C GLN A 1042 56.12 -23.32 30.92
N ARG A 1043 55.11 -24.21 30.87
CA ARG A 1043 55.23 -25.59 31.33
C ARG A 1043 55.90 -26.53 30.31
N TYR A 1044 55.67 -26.30 29.01
CA TYR A 1044 56.11 -27.20 27.94
C TYR A 1044 57.08 -26.57 26.92
N GLY A 1045 57.40 -25.27 27.03
CA GLY A 1045 58.44 -24.62 26.22
C GLY A 1045 58.10 -24.46 24.73
N PHE A 1046 56.82 -24.23 24.39
CA PHE A 1046 56.38 -24.10 22.99
C PHE A 1046 55.98 -22.66 22.62
N GLY A 1047 56.15 -22.30 21.35
CA GLY A 1047 55.71 -21.01 20.79
C GLY A 1047 56.54 -19.78 21.20
N ASP A 1048 57.69 -20.00 21.84
CA ASP A 1048 58.72 -18.97 22.08
C ASP A 1048 59.85 -19.15 21.05
N PRO A 1049 60.21 -18.15 20.22
CA PRO A 1049 61.34 -18.25 19.30
C PRO A 1049 62.72 -18.35 19.98
N SER A 1050 62.77 -18.38 21.31
CA SER A 1050 63.98 -18.52 22.14
C SER A 1050 64.35 -19.97 22.48
N PHE A 1051 63.50 -20.96 22.15
CA PHE A 1051 63.64 -22.38 22.53
C PHE A 1051 64.02 -23.28 21.35
#